data_AF-V5RHP0-F1
#
_entry.id   AF-V5RHP0-F1
#
_cell.length_a   1.000
_cell.length_b   1.000
_cell.length_c   1.000
_cell.angle_alpha   90.00
_cell.angle_beta   90.00
_cell.angle_gamma   90.00
#
_symmetry.space_group_name_H-M   'P 1'
#
loop_
_entity.id
_entity.type
_entity.pdbx_description
1 polymer ?
#
loop_
_entity_poly.entity_id
_entity_poly.type
_entity_poly.pdbx_seq_one_letter_code
_entity_poly.pdbx_strand_id
1 'polypeptide(L)'
;MLKRKLNSLTTRETFKINNRYAQPPTKLFTWLMIIIAIILTIFGFMFLKNSWEEFFSSFSQLGDTIKEMLKWDFKKFSTPNSFGDTFLGKAFTSLGSTLIMSFSGTIIGVAIAIPVAMCSSFNIIHNKFINNLCKTIMALLRTIPAFTFALILIGYFGQTTLSVTIAIAIFTFSITGKLFLERIEHVNFKIYSAMQATGASKMRSFRSAIVPQISHNILSITFYSLETNIRYIAIIGGMSSVGIGELIQNNIDFQQWDRAGFLLFLLIMVVLILEIIIYFVKNFILKDKDFILDFKERESMLSNTKKRLKKTNLKFYISEVIIQKYKKIKETTHLSKAEKKNLKNKQKEEVKYFKYQHKNNIKKDVLHFETVKQTEVNSKKWFVYNDILKQNVRLDKTYLTKFNIEVESMKSKLYQESKLEIAKKHEEYLKELTTEKALKSAPKKWIKRAILYTVLIALFIYSFSKINFHLESEATIKQTNSNIKSILNISWNSLFSKTDVAPYSVIYLLFETLSIAIVGTVLGVIMAYILGLLSAETIVNIYVAKVFVIITSIIRAVPTYIYAIIFISLVGLGPFNGAIALAMGTTGMLTKYNREIFEDVNLKISSQLQATGLNSLQRFRYGIIPQTTSSIISYIIYRFDINFKEVSSLGIVGAGNLGYLLSTYFNDQLFNEFGALLFGIALFTLLIEYIATILRTKLNQGVNPKFIDYLIIEIKNKMYIKYKANEYLINKKAIYSYDESRAFYSYINKKLFELEKQIRKENGISHKEAYLKAFSRLANTTFESYEELSSRYRLITYKLTKDRIDYLNSIKLDYKENIKQYKTTLKENLDKKIDTNTKYFKIEYKKSKKNAKDILKYKRSSLA
;
A
#
# COMPACT_ATOMS: atom_id res chain seq x y z
N MET A 1 -0.06 34.87 -4.36
CA MET A 1 0.24 34.16 -5.62
C MET A 1 0.46 32.65 -5.48
N LEU A 2 1.44 32.19 -4.70
CA LEU A 2 1.75 30.75 -4.53
C LEU A 2 0.54 29.90 -4.09
N LYS A 3 -0.21 30.36 -3.08
CA LYS A 3 -1.47 29.74 -2.61
C LYS A 3 -2.51 29.50 -3.72
N ARG A 4 -2.53 30.33 -4.77
CA ARG A 4 -3.49 30.27 -5.88
C ARG A 4 -3.04 29.29 -6.97
N LYS A 5 -1.74 29.26 -7.30
CA LYS A 5 -1.13 28.27 -8.21
C LYS A 5 -1.26 26.84 -7.64
N LEU A 6 -1.01 26.68 -6.34
CA LEU A 6 -1.29 25.47 -5.57
C LEU A 6 -2.76 25.02 -5.65
N ASN A 7 -3.71 25.96 -5.57
CA ASN A 7 -5.14 25.63 -5.67
C ASN A 7 -5.57 25.17 -7.07
N SER A 8 -4.97 25.69 -8.15
CA SER A 8 -5.19 25.18 -9.50
C SER A 8 -4.53 23.81 -9.76
N LEU A 9 -3.48 23.50 -8.99
CA LEU A 9 -2.82 22.18 -8.97
C LEU A 9 -3.59 21.16 -8.10
N THR A 10 -4.56 21.57 -7.29
CA THR A 10 -5.34 20.65 -6.44
C THR A 10 -6.77 20.40 -6.94
N THR A 11 -7.24 21.13 -7.96
CA THR A 11 -8.59 20.97 -8.52
C THR A 11 -8.66 19.87 -9.58
N ARG A 12 -9.28 18.74 -9.23
CA ARG A 12 -9.70 17.66 -10.17
C ARG A 12 -11.07 17.90 -10.84
N GLU A 13 -11.76 18.99 -10.51
CA GLU A 13 -13.12 19.26 -11.00
C GLU A 13 -13.18 19.92 -12.38
N THR A 14 -12.03 20.25 -12.99
CA THR A 14 -11.99 20.81 -14.35
C THR A 14 -12.46 19.82 -15.42
N PHE A 15 -12.63 18.53 -15.08
CA PHE A 15 -13.12 17.47 -15.97
C PHE A 15 -14.11 16.54 -15.24
N LYS A 16 -15.17 17.09 -14.63
CA LYS A 16 -16.29 16.26 -14.13
C LYS A 16 -16.94 15.54 -15.32
N ILE A 17 -16.73 14.23 -15.43
CA ILE A 17 -17.59 13.35 -16.23
C ILE A 17 -18.75 12.97 -15.31
N ASN A 18 -19.98 13.34 -15.67
CA ASN A 18 -21.20 13.01 -14.95
C ASN A 18 -21.43 11.49 -14.97
N ASN A 19 -20.80 10.73 -14.07
CA ASN A 19 -21.10 9.32 -13.86
C ASN A 19 -21.43 9.06 -12.40
N ARG A 20 -22.60 8.44 -12.15
CA ARG A 20 -23.14 8.09 -10.83
C ARG A 20 -22.34 7.03 -10.06
N TYR A 21 -21.21 6.55 -10.60
CA TYR A 21 -20.53 5.34 -10.12
C TYR A 21 -19.19 5.57 -9.42
N ALA A 22 -18.77 6.82 -9.19
CA ALA A 22 -17.58 7.11 -8.38
C ALA A 22 -17.77 8.40 -7.58
N GLN A 23 -17.94 8.28 -6.26
CA GLN A 23 -17.68 9.42 -5.39
C GLN A 23 -16.17 9.68 -5.38
N PRO A 24 -15.69 10.90 -5.69
CA PRO A 24 -14.27 11.18 -5.59
C PRO A 24 -13.86 11.03 -4.12
N PRO A 25 -12.73 10.36 -3.80
CA PRO A 25 -12.21 10.35 -2.45
C PRO A 25 -12.05 11.81 -1.98
N THR A 26 -12.52 12.12 -0.77
CA THR A 26 -12.47 13.51 -0.29
C THR A 26 -11.02 13.98 -0.24
N LYS A 27 -10.70 14.94 -1.13
CA LYS A 27 -9.33 15.40 -1.48
C LYS A 27 -8.48 15.71 -0.25
N LEU A 28 -9.09 16.24 0.80
CA LEU A 28 -8.38 16.69 1.99
C LEU A 28 -7.80 15.56 2.81
N PHE A 29 -8.41 14.39 2.89
CA PHE A 29 -7.85 13.30 3.70
C PHE A 29 -6.49 12.86 3.16
N THR A 30 -6.39 12.62 1.84
CA THR A 30 -5.12 12.20 1.20
C THR A 30 -4.03 13.27 1.32
N TRP A 31 -4.35 14.55 1.10
CA TRP A 31 -3.40 15.64 1.27
C TRP A 31 -2.99 15.84 2.72
N LEU A 32 -3.92 15.69 3.66
CA LEU A 32 -3.63 15.80 5.07
C LEU A 32 -2.74 14.62 5.53
N MET A 33 -2.94 13.42 5.01
CA MET A 33 -2.02 12.29 5.24
C MET A 33 -0.62 12.55 4.67
N ILE A 34 -0.51 13.15 3.49
CA ILE A 34 0.79 13.57 2.91
C ILE A 34 1.46 14.64 3.80
N ILE A 35 0.69 15.63 4.26
CA ILE A 35 1.21 16.68 5.16
C ILE A 35 1.65 16.08 6.49
N ILE A 36 0.85 15.19 7.09
CA ILE A 36 1.23 14.45 8.29
C ILE A 36 2.52 13.68 8.03
N ALA A 37 2.63 12.95 6.92
CA ALA A 37 3.84 12.22 6.58
C ALA A 37 5.06 13.16 6.47
N ILE A 38 4.92 14.32 5.82
CA ILE A 38 6.00 15.33 5.73
C ILE A 38 6.39 15.84 7.11
N ILE A 39 5.42 16.21 7.96
CA ILE A 39 5.67 16.69 9.32
C ILE A 39 6.38 15.62 10.15
N LEU A 40 5.90 14.38 10.09
CA LEU A 40 6.52 13.24 10.76
C LEU A 40 7.93 12.98 10.25
N THR A 41 8.19 13.16 8.95
CA THR A 41 9.52 13.00 8.36
C THR A 41 10.48 14.08 8.84
N ILE A 42 10.03 15.34 8.88
CA ILE A 42 10.81 16.46 9.42
C ILE A 42 11.12 16.19 10.89
N PHE A 43 10.11 15.80 11.68
CA PHE A 43 10.30 15.41 13.07
C PHE A 43 11.32 14.27 13.21
N GLY A 44 11.24 13.24 12.35
CA GLY A 44 12.18 12.13 12.34
C GLY A 44 13.62 12.58 12.06
N PHE A 45 13.84 13.42 11.04
CA PHE A 45 15.18 13.98 10.75
C PHE A 45 15.67 15.01 11.79
N MET A 46 14.78 15.61 12.58
CA MET A 46 15.19 16.44 13.72
C MET A 46 15.67 15.59 14.91
N PHE A 47 15.11 14.39 15.06
CA PHE A 47 15.48 13.47 16.14
C PHE A 47 16.69 12.60 15.80
N LEU A 48 16.90 12.30 14.52
CA LEU A 48 18.07 11.57 14.02
C LEU A 48 19.23 12.54 13.81
N LYS A 49 20.44 12.18 14.27
CA LYS A 49 21.66 12.88 13.86
C LYS A 49 21.85 12.66 12.35
N ASN A 50 21.83 13.74 11.57
CA ASN A 50 21.91 13.65 10.11
C ASN A 50 23.36 13.43 9.66
N SER A 51 23.63 12.30 9.01
CA SER A 51 24.94 11.94 8.48
C SER A 51 24.94 11.85 6.95
N TRP A 52 24.17 12.72 6.29
CA TRP A 52 24.12 12.75 4.81
C TRP A 52 25.47 13.08 4.18
N GLU A 53 26.26 13.95 4.81
CA GLU A 53 27.60 14.31 4.33
C GLU A 53 28.57 13.12 4.39
N GLU A 54 28.61 12.42 5.53
CA GLU A 54 29.37 11.17 5.72
C GLU A 54 28.91 10.10 4.70
N PHE A 55 27.60 9.96 4.48
CA PHE A 55 27.04 9.00 3.53
C PHE A 55 27.49 9.24 2.09
N PHE A 56 27.45 10.49 1.61
CA PHE A 56 27.82 10.79 0.23
C PHE A 56 29.33 10.86 0.03
N SER A 57 30.11 11.27 1.04
CA SER A 57 31.58 11.28 0.98
C SER A 57 32.18 9.87 0.98
N SER A 58 31.61 8.96 1.77
CA SER A 58 32.07 7.56 1.86
C SER A 58 31.50 6.66 0.75
N PHE A 59 30.75 7.21 -0.20
CA PHE A 59 30.11 6.41 -1.26
C PHE A 59 31.13 5.64 -2.13
N SER A 60 32.33 6.20 -2.32
CA SER A 60 33.43 5.49 -2.98
C SER A 60 33.86 4.24 -2.21
N GLN A 61 33.96 4.33 -0.87
CA GLN A 61 34.36 3.22 -0.02
C GLN A 61 33.34 2.08 -0.10
N LEU A 62 32.03 2.36 -0.17
CA LEU A 62 31.04 1.32 -0.41
C LEU A 62 31.25 0.59 -1.74
N GLY A 63 31.68 1.30 -2.79
CA GLY A 63 32.06 0.68 -4.05
C GLY A 63 33.18 -0.34 -3.87
N ASP A 64 34.20 0.00 -3.08
CA ASP A 64 35.32 -0.87 -2.75
C ASP A 64 34.91 -2.03 -1.84
N THR A 65 34.13 -1.79 -0.78
CA THR A 65 33.59 -2.83 0.10
C THR A 65 32.72 -3.81 -0.67
N ILE A 66 31.83 -3.35 -1.55
CA ILE A 66 31.02 -4.23 -2.41
C ILE A 66 31.92 -5.03 -3.36
N LYS A 67 32.98 -4.40 -3.90
CA LYS A 67 33.94 -5.08 -4.76
C LYS A 67 34.70 -6.17 -4.00
N GLU A 68 35.05 -5.94 -2.74
CA GLU A 68 35.64 -6.95 -1.86
C GLU A 68 34.65 -8.07 -1.53
N MET A 69 33.41 -7.72 -1.20
CA MET A 69 32.33 -8.69 -0.95
C MET A 69 32.03 -9.59 -2.16
N LEU A 70 32.39 -9.16 -3.38
CA LEU A 70 32.22 -9.93 -4.62
C LEU A 70 33.51 -10.66 -5.07
N LYS A 71 34.66 -10.44 -4.39
CA LYS A 71 35.90 -11.17 -4.65
C LYS A 71 35.91 -12.51 -3.91
N TRP A 72 35.25 -13.52 -4.49
CA TRP A 72 35.22 -14.86 -3.89
C TRP A 72 36.41 -15.70 -4.33
N ASP A 73 37.30 -16.00 -3.39
CA ASP A 73 38.44 -16.91 -3.61
C ASP A 73 38.08 -18.33 -3.13
N PHE A 74 37.54 -19.13 -4.05
CA PHE A 74 37.13 -20.52 -3.76
C PHE A 74 38.30 -21.40 -3.30
N LYS A 75 39.54 -21.06 -3.66
CA LYS A 75 40.72 -21.80 -3.19
C LYS A 75 40.94 -21.54 -1.71
N LYS A 76 40.93 -20.27 -1.27
CA LYS A 76 40.99 -19.91 0.17
C LYS A 76 39.79 -20.39 0.97
N PHE A 77 38.64 -20.56 0.34
CA PHE A 77 37.44 -21.04 1.03
C PHE A 77 37.42 -22.56 1.23
N SER A 78 38.16 -23.30 0.40
CA SER A 78 38.30 -24.76 0.47
C SER A 78 39.55 -25.23 1.20
N THR A 79 40.52 -24.34 1.48
CA THR A 79 41.65 -24.67 2.34
C THR A 79 41.18 -24.98 3.76
N PRO A 80 41.54 -26.15 4.32
CA PRO A 80 41.25 -26.46 5.72
C PRO A 80 41.97 -25.48 6.65
N ASN A 81 41.26 -25.02 7.68
CA ASN A 81 41.88 -24.32 8.80
C ASN A 81 42.71 -25.31 9.64
N SER A 82 43.41 -24.82 10.68
CA SER A 82 44.21 -25.65 11.60
C SER A 82 43.48 -26.82 12.26
N PHE A 83 42.13 -26.80 12.24
CA PHE A 83 41.25 -27.85 12.77
C PHE A 83 40.67 -28.79 11.70
N GLY A 84 41.11 -28.70 10.44
CA GLY A 84 40.61 -29.52 9.33
C GLY A 84 39.29 -29.04 8.70
N ASP A 85 38.63 -28.05 9.30
CA ASP A 85 37.39 -27.48 8.78
C ASP A 85 37.62 -26.53 7.60
N THR A 86 36.79 -26.65 6.57
CA THR A 86 36.74 -25.68 5.46
C THR A 86 35.67 -24.62 5.69
N PHE A 87 35.92 -23.40 5.24
CA PHE A 87 34.92 -22.32 5.31
C PHE A 87 33.69 -22.66 4.48
N LEU A 88 33.85 -23.23 3.27
CA LEU A 88 32.74 -23.70 2.45
C LEU A 88 31.89 -24.76 3.17
N GLY A 89 32.53 -25.73 3.81
CA GLY A 89 31.83 -26.74 4.60
C GLY A 89 30.98 -26.11 5.70
N LYS A 90 31.56 -25.22 6.50
CA LYS A 90 30.85 -24.47 7.54
C LYS A 90 29.71 -23.61 7.00
N ALA A 91 29.92 -22.94 5.87
CA ALA A 91 28.89 -22.11 5.23
C ALA A 91 27.66 -22.93 4.83
N PHE A 92 27.84 -24.09 4.17
CA PHE A 92 26.73 -24.93 3.75
C PHE A 92 26.04 -25.67 4.90
N THR A 93 26.79 -26.17 5.88
CA THR A 93 26.18 -26.81 7.07
C THR A 93 25.37 -25.80 7.87
N SER A 94 25.88 -24.59 8.02
CA SER A 94 25.21 -23.50 8.71
C SER A 94 23.95 -23.03 7.96
N LEU A 95 24.01 -22.87 6.63
CA LEU A 95 22.84 -22.62 5.79
C LEU A 95 21.79 -23.74 5.91
N GLY A 96 22.23 -25.00 5.93
CA GLY A 96 21.37 -26.16 6.15
C GLY A 96 20.66 -26.12 7.50
N SER A 97 21.38 -25.78 8.57
CA SER A 97 20.79 -25.62 9.90
C SER A 97 19.74 -24.50 9.93
N THR A 98 20.00 -23.37 9.24
CA THR A 98 19.04 -22.28 9.08
C THR A 98 17.77 -22.71 8.34
N LEU A 99 17.90 -23.50 7.28
CA LEU A 99 16.74 -24.05 6.58
C LEU A 99 15.94 -25.01 7.44
N ILE A 100 16.62 -25.90 8.19
CA ILE A 100 15.99 -26.88 9.09
C ILE A 100 15.21 -26.18 10.21
N MET A 101 15.83 -25.23 10.91
CA MET A 101 15.18 -24.46 11.98
C MET A 101 14.00 -23.66 11.45
N SER A 102 14.15 -23.03 10.26
CA SER A 102 13.07 -22.27 9.64
C SER A 102 11.88 -23.16 9.32
N PHE A 103 12.12 -24.29 8.66
CA PHE A 103 11.06 -25.19 8.21
C PHE A 103 10.29 -25.80 9.38
N SER A 104 11.00 -26.33 10.37
CA SER A 104 10.39 -26.88 11.59
C SER A 104 9.61 -25.82 12.36
N GLY A 105 10.21 -24.64 12.59
CA GLY A 105 9.58 -23.54 13.31
C GLY A 105 8.34 -23.01 12.59
N THR A 106 8.37 -22.90 11.26
CA THR A 106 7.21 -22.47 10.47
C THR A 106 6.05 -23.45 10.60
N ILE A 107 6.30 -24.75 10.48
CA ILE A 107 5.24 -25.76 10.53
C ILE A 107 4.62 -25.83 11.92
N ILE A 108 5.43 -25.84 12.97
CA ILE A 108 4.94 -25.83 14.37
C ILE A 108 4.10 -24.57 14.62
N GLY A 109 4.61 -23.40 14.26
CA GLY A 109 3.90 -22.13 14.45
C GLY A 109 2.57 -22.07 13.70
N VAL A 110 2.53 -22.51 12.44
CA VAL A 110 1.30 -22.57 11.63
C VAL A 110 0.30 -23.58 12.20
N ALA A 111 0.77 -24.74 12.66
CA ALA A 111 -0.09 -25.78 13.23
C ALA A 111 -0.81 -25.27 14.49
N ILE A 112 -0.13 -24.49 15.33
CA ILE A 112 -0.72 -23.86 16.53
C ILE A 112 -1.60 -22.65 16.15
N ALA A 113 -1.24 -21.93 15.07
CA ALA A 113 -1.98 -20.74 14.65
C ALA A 113 -3.40 -21.03 14.17
N ILE A 114 -3.64 -22.15 13.48
CA ILE A 114 -4.97 -22.52 12.95
C ILE A 114 -6.03 -22.65 14.06
N PRO A 115 -5.83 -23.47 15.13
CA PRO A 115 -6.82 -23.59 16.19
C PRO A 115 -6.99 -22.29 17.00
N VAL A 116 -5.91 -21.56 17.26
CA VAL A 116 -6.01 -20.28 17.99
C VAL A 116 -6.72 -19.20 17.16
N ALA A 117 -6.50 -19.17 15.84
CA ALA A 117 -7.22 -18.29 14.93
C ALA A 117 -8.72 -18.61 14.91
N MET A 118 -9.09 -19.90 14.90
CA MET A 118 -10.47 -20.34 15.08
C MET A 118 -11.05 -19.82 16.41
N CYS A 119 -10.30 -19.94 17.51
CA CYS A 119 -10.76 -19.44 18.83
C CYS A 119 -10.90 -17.93 18.90
N SER A 120 -10.09 -17.21 18.13
CA SER A 120 -10.06 -15.74 18.08
C SER A 120 -11.12 -15.16 17.14
N SER A 121 -11.75 -15.98 16.29
CA SER A 121 -12.66 -15.50 15.24
C SER A 121 -14.07 -15.23 15.81
N PHE A 122 -14.55 -13.99 15.69
CA PHE A 122 -15.84 -13.58 16.29
C PHE A 122 -17.05 -14.25 15.63
N ASN A 123 -16.91 -14.72 14.39
CA ASN A 123 -17.97 -15.42 13.67
C ASN A 123 -18.14 -16.87 14.18
N ILE A 124 -17.09 -17.50 14.70
CA ILE A 124 -17.13 -18.89 15.19
C ILE A 124 -17.37 -18.94 16.70
N ILE A 125 -16.49 -18.30 17.48
CA ILE A 125 -16.56 -18.29 18.94
C ILE A 125 -17.20 -16.99 19.42
N HIS A 126 -18.41 -17.13 19.97
CA HIS A 126 -19.21 -16.01 20.48
C HIS A 126 -18.82 -15.59 21.90
N ASN A 127 -18.09 -16.44 22.64
CA ASN A 127 -17.60 -16.08 23.96
C ASN A 127 -16.52 -14.99 23.84
N LYS A 128 -16.88 -13.76 24.23
CA LYS A 128 -16.02 -12.58 24.14
C LYS A 128 -14.74 -12.72 24.97
N PHE A 129 -14.78 -13.43 26.09
CA PHE A 129 -13.62 -13.61 26.95
C PHE A 129 -12.53 -14.44 26.24
N ILE A 130 -12.89 -15.65 25.78
CA ILE A 130 -11.97 -16.54 25.04
C ILE A 130 -11.44 -15.85 23.79
N ASN A 131 -12.34 -15.20 23.04
CA ASN A 131 -12.00 -14.51 21.81
C ASN A 131 -10.97 -13.39 22.04
N ASN A 132 -11.24 -12.51 23.02
CA ASN A 132 -10.34 -11.41 23.34
C ASN A 132 -9.03 -11.90 23.96
N LEU A 133 -9.07 -12.93 24.82
CA LEU A 133 -7.89 -13.50 25.44
C LEU A 133 -6.92 -14.06 24.38
N CYS A 134 -7.43 -14.85 23.43
CA CYS A 134 -6.61 -15.38 22.34
C CYS A 134 -6.04 -14.27 21.45
N LYS A 135 -6.84 -13.23 21.15
CA LYS A 135 -6.39 -12.04 20.41
C LYS A 135 -5.28 -11.29 21.15
N THR A 136 -5.41 -11.10 22.46
CA THR A 136 -4.42 -10.41 23.28
C THR A 136 -3.12 -11.22 23.36
N ILE A 137 -3.19 -12.54 23.55
CA ILE A 137 -2.00 -13.42 23.56
C ILE A 137 -1.24 -13.31 22.23
N MET A 138 -1.93 -13.43 21.09
CA MET A 138 -1.29 -13.27 19.78
C MET A 138 -0.73 -11.86 19.58
N ALA A 139 -1.39 -10.83 20.11
CA ALA A 139 -0.89 -9.47 20.01
C ALA A 139 0.40 -9.29 20.82
N LEU A 140 0.42 -9.70 22.09
CA LEU A 140 1.59 -9.62 22.98
C LEU A 140 2.78 -10.44 22.45
N LEU A 141 2.55 -11.67 22.00
CA LEU A 141 3.63 -12.51 21.46
C LEU A 141 4.20 -11.98 20.14
N ARG A 142 3.48 -11.12 19.43
CA ARG A 142 3.96 -10.46 18.21
C ARG A 142 4.69 -9.15 18.48
N THR A 143 4.51 -8.55 19.66
CA THR A 143 5.18 -7.29 20.00
C THR A 143 6.62 -7.53 20.44
N ILE A 144 6.92 -8.72 20.96
CA ILE A 144 8.27 -9.12 21.36
C ILE A 144 9.04 -9.59 20.11
N PRO A 145 10.26 -9.07 19.86
CA PRO A 145 11.10 -9.52 18.75
C PRO A 145 11.47 -11.01 18.84
N ALA A 146 11.62 -11.67 17.70
CA ALA A 146 11.91 -13.12 17.65
C ALA A 146 13.23 -13.50 18.35
N PHE A 147 14.27 -12.67 18.24
CA PHE A 147 15.55 -12.92 18.90
C PHE A 147 15.47 -12.82 20.42
N THR A 148 14.58 -11.98 20.97
CA THR A 148 14.36 -11.88 22.41
C THR A 148 13.84 -13.20 22.97
N PHE A 149 12.93 -13.86 22.25
CA PHE A 149 12.50 -15.20 22.63
C PHE A 149 13.67 -16.18 22.60
N ALA A 150 14.55 -16.09 21.60
CA ALA A 150 15.74 -16.95 21.53
C ALA A 150 16.66 -16.72 22.75
N LEU A 151 16.93 -15.47 23.15
CA LEU A 151 17.72 -15.15 24.35
C LEU A 151 17.16 -15.79 25.61
N ILE A 152 15.85 -15.66 25.84
CA ILE A 152 15.19 -16.26 27.01
C ILE A 152 15.26 -17.79 26.96
N LEU A 153 15.12 -18.39 25.77
CA LEU A 153 15.13 -19.84 25.57
C LEU A 153 16.53 -20.46 25.71
N ILE A 154 17.61 -19.69 25.49
CA ILE A 154 18.99 -20.16 25.70
C ILE A 154 19.19 -20.60 27.16
N GLY A 155 18.56 -19.94 28.13
CA GLY A 155 18.65 -20.34 29.54
C GLY A 155 18.03 -21.72 29.85
N TYR A 156 17.18 -22.25 28.96
CA TYR A 156 16.54 -23.56 29.13
C TYR A 156 17.17 -24.66 28.26
N PHE A 157 17.50 -24.33 27.01
CA PHE A 157 17.91 -25.31 26.00
C PHE A 157 19.32 -25.07 25.45
N GLY A 158 20.05 -24.13 26.03
CA GLY A 158 21.39 -23.72 25.60
C GLY A 158 21.39 -22.99 24.25
N GLN A 159 22.59 -22.72 23.72
CA GLN A 159 22.80 -22.18 22.38
C GLN A 159 22.61 -23.27 21.31
N THR A 160 21.40 -23.79 21.20
CA THR A 160 21.06 -24.89 20.29
C THR A 160 20.06 -24.49 19.22
N THR A 161 19.99 -25.31 18.16
CA THR A 161 18.99 -25.17 17.11
C THR A 161 17.55 -25.24 17.63
N LEU A 162 17.32 -25.88 18.79
CA LEU A 162 16.01 -25.98 19.42
C LEU A 162 15.52 -24.62 19.93
N SER A 163 16.36 -23.87 20.64
CA SER A 163 16.06 -22.54 21.16
C SER A 163 15.56 -21.60 20.06
N VAL A 164 16.30 -21.56 18.94
CA VAL A 164 15.95 -20.74 17.77
C VAL A 164 14.67 -21.25 17.10
N THR A 165 14.49 -22.57 16.97
CA THR A 165 13.28 -23.15 16.37
C THR A 165 12.02 -22.80 17.17
N ILE A 166 12.06 -22.89 18.50
CA ILE A 166 10.93 -22.55 19.37
C ILE A 166 10.65 -21.05 19.32
N ALA A 167 11.68 -20.20 19.37
CA ALA A 167 11.53 -18.75 19.24
C ALA A 167 10.78 -18.37 17.94
N ILE A 168 11.18 -19.00 16.83
CA ILE A 168 10.55 -18.79 15.52
C ILE A 168 9.16 -19.40 15.46
N ALA A 169 8.91 -20.53 16.11
CA ALA A 169 7.58 -21.12 16.18
C ALA A 169 6.60 -20.17 16.89
N ILE A 170 7.00 -19.58 18.02
CA ILE A 170 6.21 -18.58 18.77
C ILE A 170 5.94 -17.34 17.91
N PHE A 171 6.97 -16.81 17.26
CA PHE A 171 6.84 -15.65 16.40
C PHE A 171 5.99 -15.92 15.15
N THR A 172 6.15 -17.09 14.53
CA THR A 172 5.34 -17.51 13.38
C THR A 172 3.88 -17.69 13.79
N PHE A 173 3.65 -18.33 14.94
CA PHE A 173 2.33 -18.52 15.51
C PHE A 173 1.58 -17.18 15.66
N SER A 174 2.23 -16.16 16.21
CA SER A 174 1.60 -14.87 16.49
C SER A 174 1.23 -14.10 15.20
N ILE A 175 2.12 -14.12 14.19
CA ILE A 175 1.88 -13.47 12.89
C ILE A 175 0.85 -14.24 12.06
N THR A 176 1.05 -15.54 11.88
CA THR A 176 0.16 -16.36 11.05
C THR A 176 -1.22 -16.50 11.68
N GLY A 177 -1.31 -16.55 13.01
CA GLY A 177 -2.57 -16.55 13.75
C GLY A 177 -3.40 -15.29 13.46
N LYS A 178 -2.76 -14.11 13.46
CA LYS A 178 -3.42 -12.86 13.06
C LYS A 178 -3.87 -12.86 11.60
N LEU A 179 -3.04 -13.37 10.69
CA LEU A 179 -3.40 -13.46 9.27
C LEU A 179 -4.54 -14.46 9.04
N PHE A 180 -4.54 -15.62 9.69
CA PHE A 180 -5.61 -16.61 9.59
C PHE A 180 -6.91 -16.11 10.20
N LEU A 181 -6.85 -15.43 11.35
CA LEU A 181 -8.01 -14.77 11.97
C LEU A 181 -8.71 -13.85 10.97
N GLU A 182 -7.97 -12.95 10.31
CA GLU A 182 -8.54 -12.03 9.32
C GLU A 182 -9.15 -12.79 8.15
N ARG A 183 -8.53 -13.88 7.68
CA ARG A 183 -9.11 -14.71 6.61
C ARG A 183 -10.39 -15.39 7.06
N ILE A 184 -10.41 -16.02 8.23
CA ILE A 184 -11.58 -16.74 8.77
C ILE A 184 -12.75 -15.78 8.99
N GLU A 185 -12.53 -14.56 9.48
CA GLU A 185 -13.57 -13.55 9.68
C GLU A 185 -14.22 -13.07 8.36
N HIS A 186 -13.53 -13.25 7.22
CA HIS A 186 -14.01 -12.88 5.88
C HIS A 186 -14.63 -14.04 5.08
N VAL A 187 -14.62 -15.28 5.61
CA VAL A 187 -15.19 -16.46 4.94
C VAL A 187 -16.73 -16.37 4.85
N ASN A 188 -17.32 -17.00 3.83
CA ASN A 188 -18.78 -17.13 3.75
C ASN A 188 -19.30 -18.04 4.87
N PHE A 189 -19.77 -17.41 5.95
CA PHE A 189 -20.23 -18.08 7.16
C PHE A 189 -21.51 -18.91 6.95
N LYS A 190 -22.29 -18.64 5.89
CA LYS A 190 -23.54 -19.36 5.61
C LYS A 190 -23.33 -20.87 5.43
N ILE A 191 -22.22 -21.25 4.79
CA ILE A 191 -21.87 -22.66 4.56
C ILE A 191 -21.59 -23.36 5.90
N TYR A 192 -20.91 -22.65 6.81
CA TYR A 192 -20.60 -23.16 8.14
C TYR A 192 -21.85 -23.31 9.01
N SER A 193 -22.75 -22.31 9.02
CA SER A 193 -24.02 -22.39 9.77
C SER A 193 -24.98 -23.44 9.20
N ALA A 194 -25.02 -23.62 7.87
CA ALA A 194 -25.82 -24.66 7.24
C ALA A 194 -25.35 -26.06 7.67
N MET A 195 -24.04 -26.30 7.73
CA MET A 195 -23.47 -27.56 8.22
C MET A 195 -23.77 -27.81 9.71
N GLN A 196 -23.82 -26.75 10.53
CA GLN A 196 -24.27 -26.90 11.93
C GLN A 196 -25.75 -27.25 12.03
N ALA A 197 -26.59 -26.68 11.14
CA ALA A 197 -28.02 -26.98 11.10
C ALA A 197 -28.30 -28.44 10.73
N THR A 198 -27.41 -29.12 10.00
CA THR A 198 -27.48 -30.58 9.76
C THR A 198 -26.98 -31.42 10.93
N GLY A 199 -26.71 -30.83 12.10
CA GLY A 199 -26.25 -31.53 13.30
C GLY A 199 -24.73 -31.73 13.41
N ALA A 200 -23.92 -31.16 12.52
CA ALA A 200 -22.47 -31.31 12.60
C ALA A 200 -21.86 -30.45 13.72
N SER A 201 -20.91 -31.02 14.47
CA SER A 201 -20.19 -30.31 15.54
C SER A 201 -19.37 -29.14 14.99
N LYS A 202 -19.06 -28.14 15.84
CA LYS A 202 -18.28 -26.94 15.44
C LYS A 202 -16.97 -27.30 14.74
N MET A 203 -16.26 -28.32 15.23
CA MET A 203 -15.00 -28.77 14.62
C MET A 203 -15.20 -29.45 13.26
N ARG A 204 -16.22 -30.30 13.12
CA ARG A 204 -16.56 -30.93 11.83
C ARG A 204 -17.00 -29.87 10.83
N SER A 205 -17.85 -28.93 11.23
CA SER A 205 -18.27 -27.80 10.41
C SER A 205 -17.10 -26.90 10.03
N PHE A 206 -16.14 -26.66 10.93
CA PHE A 206 -14.94 -25.88 10.62
C PHE A 206 -14.09 -26.57 9.55
N ARG A 207 -13.78 -27.86 9.74
CA ARG A 207 -12.99 -28.66 8.81
C ARG A 207 -13.64 -28.79 7.43
N SER A 208 -14.96 -28.94 7.37
CA SER A 208 -15.67 -29.18 6.10
C SER A 208 -16.12 -27.91 5.39
N ALA A 209 -16.44 -26.84 6.12
CA ALA A 209 -16.93 -25.59 5.52
C ALA A 209 -15.86 -24.50 5.42
N ILE A 210 -15.01 -24.33 6.44
CA ILE A 210 -14.08 -23.20 6.53
C ILE A 210 -12.71 -23.55 5.96
N VAL A 211 -12.11 -24.66 6.40
CA VAL A 211 -10.77 -25.08 5.94
C VAL A 211 -10.63 -25.12 4.41
N PRO A 212 -11.60 -25.64 3.63
CA PRO A 212 -11.49 -25.62 2.17
C PRO A 212 -11.41 -24.20 1.60
N GLN A 213 -12.20 -23.27 2.15
CA GLN A 213 -12.24 -21.86 1.71
C GLN A 213 -10.93 -21.12 2.02
N ILE A 214 -10.28 -21.45 3.15
CA ILE A 214 -9.00 -20.82 3.54
C ILE A 214 -7.76 -21.65 3.17
N SER A 215 -7.91 -22.85 2.62
CA SER A 215 -6.81 -23.79 2.36
C SER A 215 -5.70 -23.19 1.49
N HIS A 216 -6.08 -22.37 0.51
CA HIS A 216 -5.14 -21.64 -0.34
C HIS A 216 -4.33 -20.61 0.46
N ASN A 217 -5.00 -19.91 1.37
CA ASN A 217 -4.38 -18.93 2.24
C ASN A 217 -3.45 -19.60 3.26
N ILE A 218 -3.81 -20.77 3.79
CA ILE A 218 -2.94 -21.57 4.67
C ILE A 218 -1.61 -21.82 3.97
N LEU A 219 -1.63 -22.45 2.81
CA LEU A 219 -0.39 -22.76 2.08
C LEU A 219 0.41 -21.50 1.73
N SER A 220 -0.26 -20.46 1.25
CA SER A 220 0.41 -19.21 0.85
C SER A 220 1.04 -18.48 2.04
N ILE A 221 0.36 -18.46 3.19
CA ILE A 221 0.87 -17.85 4.42
C ILE A 221 2.01 -18.68 5.01
N THR A 222 1.91 -20.01 4.99
CA THR A 222 3.01 -20.91 5.42
C THR A 222 4.28 -20.63 4.63
N PHE A 223 4.21 -20.57 3.31
CA PHE A 223 5.37 -20.29 2.48
C PHE A 223 5.93 -18.88 2.68
N TYR A 224 5.06 -17.88 2.82
CA TYR A 224 5.47 -16.52 3.16
C TYR A 224 6.20 -16.48 4.52
N SER A 225 5.69 -17.20 5.52
CA SER A 225 6.35 -17.32 6.82
C SER A 225 7.67 -18.06 6.74
N LEU A 226 7.78 -19.11 5.92
CA LEU A 226 9.04 -19.82 5.70
C LEU A 226 10.13 -18.90 5.12
N GLU A 227 9.79 -18.15 4.06
CA GLU A 227 10.69 -17.14 3.46
C GLU A 227 11.11 -16.08 4.47
N THR A 228 10.17 -15.64 5.31
CA THR A 228 10.44 -14.60 6.31
C THR A 228 11.30 -15.14 7.46
N ASN A 229 11.05 -16.38 7.91
CA ASN A 229 11.77 -17.02 9.00
C ASN A 229 13.24 -17.30 8.67
N ILE A 230 13.57 -17.66 7.41
CA ILE A 230 14.97 -17.80 6.97
C ILE A 230 15.73 -16.49 7.18
N ARG A 231 15.08 -15.37 6.86
CA ARG A 231 15.67 -14.03 7.03
C ARG A 231 15.79 -13.65 8.50
N TYR A 232 14.81 -14.00 9.33
CA TYR A 232 14.87 -13.75 10.78
C TYR A 232 15.92 -14.62 11.49
N ILE A 233 16.12 -15.88 11.10
CA ILE A 233 17.19 -16.72 11.68
C ILE A 233 18.54 -16.09 11.50
N ALA A 234 18.79 -15.50 10.34
CA ALA A 234 20.08 -14.88 10.09
C ALA A 234 20.32 -13.63 10.97
N ILE A 235 19.26 -13.01 11.50
CA ILE A 235 19.36 -11.98 12.57
C ILE A 235 19.59 -12.65 13.93
N ILE A 236 18.78 -13.65 14.28
CA ILE A 236 18.83 -14.36 15.56
C ILE A 236 20.20 -15.05 15.75
N GLY A 237 20.78 -15.57 14.68
CA GLY A 237 22.06 -16.27 14.69
C GLY A 237 23.22 -15.38 15.11
N GLY A 238 23.17 -14.09 14.81
CA GLY A 238 24.18 -13.12 15.28
C GLY A 238 24.22 -12.96 16.81
N MET A 239 23.17 -13.39 17.53
CA MET A 239 23.11 -13.31 19.00
C MET A 239 23.11 -14.67 19.69
N SER A 240 22.45 -15.66 19.08
CA SER A 240 22.31 -16.99 19.65
C SER A 240 23.50 -17.89 19.36
N SER A 241 24.44 -17.46 18.51
CA SER A 241 25.56 -18.26 18.00
C SER A 241 25.10 -19.54 17.32
N VAL A 242 24.03 -19.45 16.52
CA VAL A 242 23.47 -20.59 15.79
C VAL A 242 23.09 -20.21 14.36
N GLY A 243 23.57 -21.00 13.40
CA GLY A 243 23.21 -20.89 11.99
C GLY A 243 23.94 -19.78 11.24
N ILE A 244 23.47 -19.45 10.04
CA ILE A 244 24.27 -18.63 9.10
C ILE A 244 24.51 -17.20 9.61
N GLY A 245 23.63 -16.70 10.48
CA GLY A 245 23.75 -15.39 11.09
C GLY A 245 25.01 -15.21 11.93
N GLU A 246 25.40 -16.23 12.69
CA GLU A 246 26.63 -16.24 13.50
C GLU A 246 27.86 -16.09 12.60
N LEU A 247 27.93 -16.91 11.56
CA LEU A 247 29.06 -16.86 10.61
C LEU A 247 29.13 -15.49 9.91
N ILE A 248 27.99 -14.92 9.54
CA ILE A 248 27.95 -13.58 8.95
C ILE A 248 28.52 -12.56 9.94
N GLN A 249 28.03 -12.53 11.18
CA GLN A 249 28.45 -11.58 12.20
C GLN A 249 29.95 -11.70 12.50
N ASN A 250 30.44 -12.92 12.74
CA ASN A 250 31.86 -13.15 13.03
C ASN A 250 32.77 -12.64 11.88
N ASN A 251 32.42 -12.93 10.62
CA ASN A 251 33.25 -12.47 9.50
C ASN A 251 33.19 -10.94 9.32
N ILE A 252 32.09 -10.29 9.69
CA ILE A 252 31.99 -8.82 9.69
C ILE A 252 32.84 -8.22 10.81
N ASP A 253 32.77 -8.79 12.02
CA ASP A 253 33.54 -8.33 13.18
C ASP A 253 35.05 -8.42 12.92
N PHE A 254 35.48 -9.45 12.17
CA PHE A 254 36.87 -9.61 11.72
C PHE A 254 37.19 -8.91 10.39
N GLN A 255 36.29 -8.08 9.85
CA GLN A 255 36.45 -7.35 8.57
C GLN A 255 36.80 -8.24 7.36
N GLN A 256 36.36 -9.50 7.38
CA GLN A 256 36.51 -10.46 6.29
C GLN A 256 35.35 -10.30 5.29
N TRP A 257 35.36 -9.19 4.56
CA TRP A 257 34.28 -8.81 3.64
C TRP A 257 34.07 -9.81 2.49
N ASP A 258 35.13 -10.49 2.05
CA ASP A 258 35.07 -11.55 1.03
C ASP A 258 34.18 -12.73 1.47
N ARG A 259 34.41 -13.23 2.68
CA ARG A 259 33.66 -14.33 3.31
C ARG A 259 32.25 -13.90 3.67
N ALA A 260 32.09 -12.72 4.28
CA ALA A 260 30.79 -12.16 4.59
C ALA A 260 29.94 -12.00 3.32
N GLY A 261 30.51 -11.46 2.24
CA GLY A 261 29.85 -11.31 0.94
C GLY A 261 29.37 -12.64 0.36
N PHE A 262 30.16 -13.70 0.47
CA PHE A 262 29.76 -15.04 0.03
C PHE A 262 28.58 -15.61 0.84
N LEU A 263 28.61 -15.48 2.17
CA LEU A 263 27.51 -15.94 3.04
C LEU A 263 26.20 -15.19 2.75
N LEU A 264 26.29 -13.87 2.54
CA LEU A 264 25.16 -13.03 2.16
C LEU A 264 24.59 -13.44 0.80
N PHE A 265 25.46 -13.71 -0.18
CA PHE A 265 25.05 -14.22 -1.47
C PHE A 265 24.32 -15.57 -1.37
N LEU A 266 24.84 -16.52 -0.59
CA LEU A 266 24.18 -17.81 -0.35
C LEU A 266 22.78 -17.63 0.24
N LEU A 267 22.63 -16.74 1.23
CA LEU A 267 21.33 -16.44 1.84
C LEU A 267 20.35 -15.83 0.82
N ILE A 268 20.79 -14.86 0.04
CA ILE A 268 19.97 -14.23 -1.02
C ILE A 268 19.55 -15.27 -2.06
N MET A 269 20.47 -16.15 -2.46
CA MET A 269 20.24 -17.19 -3.45
C MET A 269 19.19 -18.21 -2.96
N VAL A 270 19.25 -18.62 -1.68
CA VAL A 270 18.24 -19.47 -1.05
C VAL A 270 16.86 -18.81 -1.05
N VAL A 271 16.77 -17.53 -0.68
CA VAL A 271 15.50 -16.79 -0.67
C VAL A 271 14.93 -16.71 -2.09
N LEU A 272 15.75 -16.41 -3.11
CA LEU A 272 15.33 -16.37 -4.51
C LEU A 272 14.84 -17.74 -5.02
N ILE A 273 15.55 -18.83 -4.70
CA ILE A 273 15.11 -20.19 -5.04
C ILE A 273 13.74 -20.46 -4.43
N LEU A 274 13.55 -20.13 -3.15
CA LEU A 274 12.28 -20.35 -2.48
C LEU A 274 11.16 -19.55 -3.12
N GLU A 275 11.39 -18.29 -3.50
CA GLU A 275 10.39 -17.51 -4.24
C GLU A 275 9.97 -18.18 -5.56
N ILE A 276 10.94 -18.75 -6.29
CA ILE A 276 10.70 -19.49 -7.53
C ILE A 276 9.88 -20.75 -7.23
N ILE A 277 10.27 -21.53 -6.22
CA ILE A 277 9.54 -22.73 -5.79
C ILE A 277 8.11 -22.36 -5.40
N ILE A 278 7.91 -21.31 -4.60
CA ILE A 278 6.60 -20.81 -4.17
C ILE A 278 5.77 -20.39 -5.38
N TYR A 279 6.37 -19.72 -6.36
CA TYR A 279 5.69 -19.36 -7.61
C TYR A 279 5.20 -20.60 -8.37
N PHE A 280 6.04 -21.63 -8.50
CA PHE A 280 5.68 -22.90 -9.14
C PHE A 280 4.58 -23.63 -8.37
N VAL A 281 4.71 -23.79 -7.05
CA VAL A 281 3.70 -24.40 -6.18
C VAL A 281 2.38 -23.64 -6.28
N LYS A 282 2.42 -22.30 -6.30
CA LYS A 282 1.23 -21.45 -6.41
C LYS A 282 0.52 -21.61 -7.76
N ASN A 283 1.27 -21.71 -8.85
CA ASN A 283 0.68 -21.88 -10.17
C ASN A 283 0.19 -23.31 -10.42
N PHE A 284 0.89 -24.32 -9.91
CA PHE A 284 0.61 -25.73 -10.21
C PHE A 284 -0.44 -26.36 -9.28
N ILE A 285 -0.46 -25.96 -8.00
CA ILE A 285 -1.31 -26.60 -6.97
C ILE A 285 -2.49 -25.70 -6.57
N LEU A 286 -2.27 -24.39 -6.50
CA LEU A 286 -3.14 -23.45 -5.81
C LEU A 286 -4.08 -22.66 -6.71
N LYS A 287 -3.75 -22.46 -7.99
CA LYS A 287 -4.59 -21.68 -8.90
C LYS A 287 -5.88 -22.39 -9.29
N ASP A 288 -5.97 -23.70 -9.06
CA ASP A 288 -7.19 -24.50 -9.13
C ASP A 288 -8.08 -24.25 -10.38
N LYS A 289 -7.46 -23.72 -11.44
CA LYS A 289 -8.06 -23.39 -12.73
C LYS A 289 -8.65 -24.64 -13.40
N ASP A 290 -8.15 -25.81 -13.01
CA ASP A 290 -8.61 -27.13 -13.41
C ASP A 290 -9.99 -27.54 -12.83
N PHE A 291 -10.62 -26.74 -11.95
CA PHE A 291 -12.00 -27.02 -11.48
C PHE A 291 -13.05 -26.88 -12.59
N ILE A 292 -12.72 -26.05 -13.56
CA ILE A 292 -13.59 -25.68 -14.64
C ILE A 292 -13.21 -26.61 -15.80
N LEU A 293 -14.07 -27.58 -16.09
CA LEU A 293 -13.79 -28.60 -17.10
C LEU A 293 -13.58 -27.99 -18.51
N ASP A 294 -14.22 -26.86 -18.80
CA ASP A 294 -14.07 -26.07 -20.04
C ASP A 294 -12.99 -24.98 -19.94
N PHE A 295 -12.19 -24.93 -18.86
CA PHE A 295 -11.31 -23.79 -18.56
C PHE A 295 -10.29 -23.53 -19.64
N LYS A 296 -9.65 -24.60 -20.14
CA LYS A 296 -8.61 -24.49 -21.18
C LYS A 296 -9.18 -23.90 -22.46
N GLU A 297 -10.39 -24.29 -22.84
CA GLU A 297 -11.04 -23.77 -24.04
C GLU A 297 -11.44 -22.30 -23.84
N ARG A 298 -12.05 -21.96 -22.70
CA ARG A 298 -12.39 -20.58 -22.34
C ARG A 298 -11.15 -19.68 -22.25
N GLU A 299 -10.08 -20.14 -21.61
CA GLU A 299 -8.84 -19.36 -21.46
C GLU A 299 -8.13 -19.21 -22.81
N SER A 300 -8.15 -20.23 -23.68
CA SER A 300 -7.63 -20.13 -25.05
C SER A 300 -8.36 -19.07 -25.87
N MET A 301 -9.69 -19.08 -25.84
CA MET A 301 -10.54 -18.09 -26.50
C MET A 301 -10.26 -16.68 -25.96
N LEU A 302 -10.25 -16.52 -24.64
CA LEU A 302 -9.99 -15.24 -23.97
C LEU A 302 -8.55 -14.74 -24.23
N SER A 303 -7.57 -15.64 -24.24
CA SER A 303 -6.16 -15.38 -24.57
C SER A 303 -6.02 -14.85 -25.99
N ASN A 304 -6.65 -15.50 -26.97
CA ASN A 304 -6.64 -15.07 -28.36
C ASN A 304 -7.29 -13.68 -28.52
N THR A 305 -8.41 -13.43 -27.84
CA THR A 305 -9.03 -12.10 -27.82
C THR A 305 -8.11 -11.06 -27.18
N LYS A 306 -7.50 -11.35 -26.02
CA LYS A 306 -6.56 -10.45 -25.35
C LYS A 306 -5.33 -10.13 -26.21
N LYS A 307 -4.77 -11.12 -26.93
CA LYS A 307 -3.68 -10.91 -27.90
C LYS A 307 -4.08 -9.96 -29.02
N ARG A 308 -5.30 -10.07 -29.55
CA ARG A 308 -5.83 -9.14 -30.57
C ARG A 308 -6.01 -7.73 -30.01
N LEU A 309 -6.55 -7.60 -28.80
CA LEU A 309 -6.79 -6.31 -28.13
C LEU A 309 -5.51 -5.53 -27.79
N LYS A 310 -4.39 -6.21 -27.48
CA LYS A 310 -3.10 -5.58 -27.18
C LYS A 310 -2.46 -4.84 -28.36
N LYS A 311 -2.96 -5.01 -29.60
CA LYS A 311 -2.45 -4.28 -30.78
C LYS A 311 -2.76 -2.78 -30.67
N THR A 312 -1.87 -1.94 -31.21
CA THR A 312 -2.11 -0.49 -31.35
C THR A 312 -3.35 -0.23 -32.23
N ASN A 313 -4.04 0.89 -32.05
CA ASN A 313 -5.31 1.16 -32.73
C ASN A 313 -5.22 1.05 -34.26
N LEU A 314 -4.14 1.58 -34.84
CA LEU A 314 -3.86 1.45 -36.26
C LEU A 314 -3.66 -0.01 -36.69
N LYS A 315 -2.83 -0.78 -35.97
CA LYS A 315 -2.58 -2.20 -36.28
C LYS A 315 -3.84 -3.05 -36.08
N PHE A 316 -4.63 -2.75 -35.06
CA PHE A 316 -5.90 -3.42 -34.78
C PHE A 316 -6.87 -3.22 -35.95
N TYR A 317 -7.12 -1.98 -36.36
CA TYR A 317 -8.02 -1.65 -37.46
C TYR A 317 -7.58 -2.34 -38.77
N ILE A 318 -6.29 -2.27 -39.10
CA ILE A 318 -5.75 -2.96 -40.29
C ILE A 318 -5.99 -4.47 -40.19
N SER A 319 -5.73 -5.09 -39.04
CA SER A 319 -5.89 -6.54 -38.91
C SER A 319 -7.34 -7.02 -38.88
N GLU A 320 -8.22 -6.28 -38.22
CA GLU A 320 -9.59 -6.74 -37.92
C GLU A 320 -10.63 -6.22 -38.92
N VAL A 321 -10.36 -5.11 -39.59
CA VAL A 321 -11.26 -4.54 -40.61
C VAL A 321 -10.74 -4.91 -42.00
N ILE A 322 -9.52 -4.49 -42.35
CA ILE A 322 -8.99 -4.67 -43.71
C ILE A 322 -8.58 -6.12 -43.96
N ILE A 323 -7.70 -6.70 -43.13
CA ILE A 323 -7.19 -8.05 -43.37
C ILE A 323 -8.29 -9.11 -43.21
N GLN A 324 -9.14 -8.96 -42.20
CA GLN A 324 -10.26 -9.87 -41.93
C GLN A 324 -11.28 -9.90 -43.10
N LYS A 325 -11.55 -8.75 -43.74
CA LYS A 325 -12.41 -8.64 -44.94
C LYS A 325 -11.91 -9.56 -46.06
N TYR A 326 -10.62 -9.49 -46.41
CA TYR A 326 -10.03 -10.36 -47.44
C TYR A 326 -9.92 -11.81 -47.00
N LYS A 327 -9.76 -12.08 -45.70
CA LYS A 327 -9.75 -13.44 -45.16
C LYS A 327 -11.11 -14.11 -45.34
N LYS A 328 -12.21 -13.42 -45.02
CA LYS A 328 -13.58 -13.92 -45.24
C LYS A 328 -13.83 -14.26 -46.71
N ILE A 329 -13.46 -13.35 -47.62
CA ILE A 329 -13.60 -13.60 -49.07
C ILE A 329 -12.88 -14.89 -49.48
N LYS A 330 -11.66 -15.11 -48.95
CA LYS A 330 -10.87 -16.31 -49.23
C LYS A 330 -11.47 -17.61 -48.67
N GLU A 331 -12.24 -17.55 -47.59
CA GLU A 331 -12.89 -18.70 -46.97
C GLU A 331 -14.23 -19.05 -47.64
N THR A 332 -14.95 -18.05 -48.16
CA THR A 332 -16.28 -18.24 -48.79
C THR A 332 -16.22 -18.59 -50.28
N THR A 333 -15.07 -18.42 -50.96
CA THR A 333 -14.94 -18.72 -52.39
C THR A 333 -13.81 -19.72 -52.66
N HIS A 334 -14.12 -20.77 -53.44
CA HIS A 334 -13.13 -21.73 -53.94
C HIS A 334 -12.25 -21.07 -55.01
N LEU A 335 -11.22 -20.36 -54.56
CA LEU A 335 -10.30 -19.61 -55.43
C LEU A 335 -9.08 -20.45 -55.83
N SER A 336 -8.68 -20.31 -57.09
CA SER A 336 -7.44 -20.84 -57.66
C SER A 336 -6.19 -20.20 -57.01
N LYS A 337 -5.00 -20.78 -57.25
CA LYS A 337 -3.73 -20.22 -56.72
C LYS A 337 -3.45 -18.80 -57.24
N ALA A 338 -3.80 -18.51 -58.49
CA ALA A 338 -3.58 -17.19 -59.11
C ALA A 338 -4.50 -16.12 -58.50
N GLU A 339 -5.78 -16.43 -58.29
CA GLU A 339 -6.75 -15.52 -57.69
C GLU A 339 -6.42 -15.23 -56.22
N LYS A 340 -5.95 -16.24 -55.47
CA LYS A 340 -5.45 -16.05 -54.10
C LYS A 340 -4.26 -15.09 -54.03
N LYS A 341 -3.37 -15.10 -55.04
CA LYS A 341 -2.23 -14.16 -55.13
C LYS A 341 -2.72 -12.75 -55.46
N ASN A 342 -3.68 -12.62 -56.38
CA ASN A 342 -4.24 -11.34 -56.77
C ASN A 342 -4.99 -10.66 -55.62
N LEU A 343 -5.79 -11.42 -54.86
CA LEU A 343 -6.45 -10.95 -53.63
C LEU A 343 -5.45 -10.43 -52.59
N LYS A 344 -4.31 -11.11 -52.43
CA LYS A 344 -3.25 -10.71 -51.49
C LYS A 344 -2.57 -9.41 -51.90
N ASN A 345 -2.44 -9.15 -53.21
CA ASN A 345 -1.92 -7.89 -53.72
C ASN A 345 -2.91 -6.74 -53.48
N LYS A 346 -4.20 -6.93 -53.82
CA LYS A 346 -5.26 -5.95 -53.51
C LYS A 346 -5.33 -5.62 -52.01
N GLN A 347 -5.21 -6.64 -51.16
CA GLN A 347 -5.13 -6.45 -49.71
C GLN A 347 -3.94 -5.54 -49.31
N LYS A 348 -2.75 -5.77 -49.86
CA LYS A 348 -1.56 -4.95 -49.57
C LYS A 348 -1.74 -3.50 -50.03
N GLU A 349 -2.36 -3.30 -51.19
CA GLU A 349 -2.65 -1.97 -51.73
C GLU A 349 -3.64 -1.21 -50.85
N GLU A 350 -4.76 -1.85 -50.44
CA GLU A 350 -5.74 -1.21 -49.56
C GLU A 350 -5.12 -0.83 -48.20
N VAL A 351 -4.22 -1.67 -47.65
CA VAL A 351 -3.48 -1.33 -46.43
C VAL A 351 -2.52 -0.15 -46.64
N LYS A 352 -1.80 -0.09 -47.76
CA LYS A 352 -0.92 1.04 -48.09
C LYS A 352 -1.71 2.34 -48.24
N TYR A 353 -2.81 2.28 -49.00
CA TYR A 353 -3.70 3.41 -49.24
C TYR A 353 -4.30 3.94 -47.93
N PHE A 354 -4.80 3.05 -47.08
CA PHE A 354 -5.34 3.43 -45.77
C PHE A 354 -4.30 4.12 -44.88
N LYS A 355 -3.07 3.59 -44.80
CA LYS A 355 -1.99 4.23 -44.02
C LYS A 355 -1.65 5.62 -44.52
N TYR A 356 -1.65 5.82 -45.85
CA TYR A 356 -1.44 7.12 -46.46
C TYR A 356 -2.55 8.11 -46.10
N GLN A 357 -3.82 7.72 -46.27
CA GLN A 357 -4.98 8.53 -45.90
C GLN A 357 -5.00 8.88 -44.41
N HIS A 358 -4.73 7.91 -43.54
CA HIS A 358 -4.65 8.12 -42.09
C HIS A 358 -3.62 9.19 -41.73
N LYS A 359 -2.42 9.15 -42.35
CA LYS A 359 -1.36 10.14 -42.13
C LYS A 359 -1.74 11.52 -42.65
N ASN A 360 -2.38 11.59 -43.83
CA ASN A 360 -2.80 12.86 -44.43
C ASN A 360 -3.92 13.55 -43.65
N ASN A 361 -4.89 12.81 -43.12
CA ASN A 361 -5.95 13.39 -42.30
C ASN A 361 -5.41 13.96 -40.99
N ILE A 362 -4.42 13.30 -40.36
CA ILE A 362 -3.73 13.88 -39.19
C ILE A 362 -3.00 15.17 -39.57
N LYS A 363 -2.30 15.19 -40.72
CA LYS A 363 -1.62 16.42 -41.19
C LYS A 363 -2.61 17.56 -41.45
N LYS A 364 -3.77 17.29 -42.05
CA LYS A 364 -4.82 18.28 -42.29
C LYS A 364 -5.30 18.93 -41.01
N ASP A 365 -5.59 18.14 -39.98
CA ASP A 365 -5.99 18.63 -38.65
C ASP A 365 -4.91 19.50 -38.01
N VAL A 366 -3.64 19.08 -38.08
CA VAL A 366 -2.50 19.84 -37.56
C VAL A 366 -2.36 21.17 -38.29
N LEU A 367 -2.42 21.17 -39.63
CA LEU A 367 -2.33 22.39 -40.45
C LEU A 367 -3.50 23.34 -40.12
N HIS A 368 -4.71 22.80 -39.99
CA HIS A 368 -5.89 23.58 -39.61
C HIS A 368 -5.70 24.21 -38.22
N PHE A 369 -5.19 23.45 -37.24
CA PHE A 369 -4.87 24.02 -35.93
C PHE A 369 -3.77 25.08 -35.99
N GLU A 370 -2.74 24.92 -36.82
CA GLU A 370 -1.68 25.91 -36.99
C GLU A 370 -2.21 27.23 -37.57
N THR A 371 -3.08 27.17 -38.58
CA THR A 371 -3.74 28.37 -39.14
C THR A 371 -4.61 29.11 -38.11
N VAL A 372 -5.38 28.38 -37.30
CA VAL A 372 -6.19 28.97 -36.23
C VAL A 372 -5.32 29.52 -35.09
N LYS A 373 -4.19 28.87 -34.80
CA LYS A 373 -3.23 29.32 -33.77
C LYS A 373 -2.50 30.59 -34.17
N GLN A 374 -2.24 30.81 -35.45
CA GLN A 374 -1.63 32.03 -35.98
C GLN A 374 -2.59 33.23 -35.93
N THR A 375 -3.88 33.01 -36.13
CA THR A 375 -4.91 34.06 -36.12
C THR A 375 -5.40 34.41 -34.72
N GLU A 376 -5.55 33.43 -33.82
CA GLU A 376 -6.02 33.66 -32.46
C GLU A 376 -5.21 32.86 -31.42
N VAL A 377 -4.56 33.57 -30.49
CA VAL A 377 -3.77 32.95 -29.42
C VAL A 377 -4.68 32.62 -28.22
N ASN A 378 -4.67 31.36 -27.76
CA ASN A 378 -5.38 30.87 -26.57
C ASN A 378 -6.93 31.04 -26.61
N SER A 379 -7.56 30.88 -27.77
CA SER A 379 -9.01 31.04 -27.90
C SER A 379 -9.79 29.73 -27.72
N LYS A 380 -11.08 29.84 -27.40
CA LYS A 380 -12.01 28.68 -27.34
C LYS A 380 -12.14 27.99 -28.70
N LYS A 381 -11.85 28.69 -29.80
CA LYS A 381 -11.93 28.15 -31.18
C LYS A 381 -10.89 27.05 -31.44
N TRP A 382 -9.88 26.90 -30.58
CA TRP A 382 -8.93 25.79 -30.64
C TRP A 382 -9.55 24.41 -30.39
N PHE A 383 -10.81 24.39 -29.94
CA PHE A 383 -11.52 23.18 -29.58
C PHE A 383 -12.85 23.09 -30.29
N VAL A 384 -13.19 21.89 -30.74
CA VAL A 384 -14.49 21.53 -31.32
C VAL A 384 -15.19 20.59 -30.36
N TYR A 385 -16.46 20.87 -30.09
CA TYR A 385 -17.27 19.98 -29.26
C TYR A 385 -17.50 18.66 -30.00
N ASN A 386 -17.20 17.55 -29.35
CA ASN A 386 -17.44 16.22 -29.88
C ASN A 386 -18.67 15.62 -29.18
N ASP A 387 -19.74 15.41 -29.95
CA ASP A 387 -21.02 14.91 -29.43
C ASP A 387 -20.91 13.51 -28.81
N ILE A 388 -20.01 12.68 -29.32
CA ILE A 388 -19.80 11.30 -28.85
C ILE A 388 -19.15 11.29 -27.46
N LEU A 389 -18.16 12.15 -27.23
CA LEU A 389 -17.47 12.26 -25.94
C LEU A 389 -18.19 13.19 -24.95
N LYS A 390 -19.14 13.99 -25.45
CA LYS A 390 -19.73 15.14 -24.74
C LYS A 390 -18.66 16.09 -24.17
N GLN A 391 -17.56 16.26 -24.91
CA GLN A 391 -16.39 17.04 -24.49
C GLN A 391 -15.74 17.75 -25.67
N ASN A 392 -15.08 18.87 -25.36
CA ASN A 392 -14.30 19.66 -26.31
C ASN A 392 -12.97 18.97 -26.66
N VAL A 393 -12.74 18.72 -27.94
CA VAL A 393 -11.53 18.09 -28.49
C VAL A 393 -10.73 19.14 -29.25
N ARG A 394 -9.40 19.13 -29.10
CA ARG A 394 -8.51 20.08 -29.78
C ARG A 394 -8.47 19.82 -31.30
N LEU A 395 -8.45 20.89 -32.10
CA LEU A 395 -8.53 20.83 -33.58
C LEU A 395 -7.43 19.99 -34.25
N ASP A 396 -6.23 19.91 -33.68
CA ASP A 396 -5.14 19.08 -34.21
C ASP A 396 -5.35 17.57 -34.02
N LYS A 397 -6.40 17.18 -33.28
CA LYS A 397 -6.67 15.81 -32.88
C LYS A 397 -8.07 15.33 -33.25
N THR A 398 -8.87 16.09 -33.97
CA THR A 398 -10.27 15.75 -34.29
C THR A 398 -10.41 14.38 -34.95
N TYR A 399 -9.70 14.16 -36.05
CA TYR A 399 -9.65 12.89 -36.79
C TYR A 399 -9.07 11.77 -35.93
N LEU A 400 -7.94 12.02 -35.26
CA LEU A 400 -7.27 11.00 -34.45
C LEU A 400 -8.16 10.54 -33.29
N THR A 401 -8.86 11.47 -32.65
CA THR A 401 -9.84 11.18 -31.60
C THR A 401 -11.01 10.39 -32.15
N LYS A 402 -11.61 10.81 -33.27
CA LYS A 402 -12.72 10.08 -33.91
C LYS A 402 -12.32 8.64 -34.27
N PHE A 403 -11.16 8.46 -34.90
CA PHE A 403 -10.62 7.15 -35.24
C PHE A 403 -10.36 6.28 -34.00
N ASN A 404 -9.74 6.84 -32.95
CA ASN A 404 -9.47 6.10 -31.74
C ASN A 404 -10.76 5.67 -31.01
N ILE A 405 -11.78 6.53 -30.97
CA ILE A 405 -13.10 6.18 -30.40
C ILE A 405 -13.72 5.02 -31.18
N GLU A 406 -13.68 5.08 -32.51
CA GLU A 406 -14.21 4.02 -33.37
C GLU A 406 -13.51 2.69 -33.10
N VAL A 407 -12.17 2.70 -33.06
CA VAL A 407 -11.37 1.49 -32.80
C VAL A 407 -11.59 0.95 -31.39
N GLU A 408 -11.64 1.82 -30.37
CA GLU A 408 -11.91 1.39 -29.00
C GLU A 408 -13.34 0.85 -28.84
N SER A 409 -14.32 1.40 -29.57
CA SER A 409 -15.67 0.86 -29.67
C SER A 409 -15.64 -0.55 -30.27
N MET A 410 -14.94 -0.75 -31.39
CA MET A 410 -14.78 -2.07 -32.03
C MET A 410 -14.08 -3.09 -31.11
N LYS A 411 -13.00 -2.68 -30.43
CA LYS A 411 -12.30 -3.50 -29.42
C LYS A 411 -13.25 -3.91 -28.30
N SER A 412 -14.05 -2.98 -27.80
CA SER A 412 -15.02 -3.26 -26.75
C SER A 412 -16.10 -4.23 -27.20
N LYS A 413 -16.61 -4.07 -28.43
CA LYS A 413 -17.62 -4.95 -29.04
C LYS A 413 -17.07 -6.37 -29.22
N LEU A 414 -15.86 -6.50 -29.79
CA LEU A 414 -15.17 -7.78 -29.94
C LEU A 414 -14.97 -8.51 -28.61
N TYR A 415 -14.59 -7.77 -27.55
CA TYR A 415 -14.44 -8.36 -26.23
C TYR A 415 -15.78 -8.87 -25.67
N GLN A 416 -16.87 -8.11 -25.84
CA GLN A 416 -18.20 -8.53 -25.41
C GLN A 416 -18.72 -9.72 -26.20
N GLU A 417 -18.58 -9.72 -27.52
CA GLU A 417 -18.93 -10.84 -28.38
C GLU A 417 -18.19 -12.11 -27.97
N SER A 418 -16.87 -12.02 -27.72
CA SER A 418 -16.09 -13.18 -27.25
C SER A 418 -16.53 -13.68 -25.87
N LYS A 419 -16.94 -12.78 -24.96
CA LYS A 419 -17.47 -13.18 -23.66
C LYS A 419 -18.82 -13.88 -23.79
N LEU A 420 -19.66 -13.40 -24.69
CA LEU A 420 -20.98 -13.93 -24.94
C LEU A 420 -20.89 -15.30 -25.64
N GLU A 421 -19.94 -15.46 -26.56
CA GLU A 421 -19.58 -16.74 -27.18
C GLU A 421 -19.04 -17.74 -26.14
N ILE A 422 -18.15 -17.29 -25.25
CA ILE A 422 -17.66 -18.10 -24.13
C ILE A 422 -18.81 -18.52 -23.21
N ALA A 423 -19.76 -17.62 -22.91
CA ALA A 423 -20.91 -17.93 -22.08
C ALA A 423 -21.86 -18.94 -22.75
N LYS A 424 -22.14 -18.78 -24.05
CA LYS A 424 -22.94 -19.74 -24.83
C LYS A 424 -22.30 -21.12 -24.87
N LYS A 425 -21.00 -21.21 -25.22
CA LYS A 425 -20.26 -22.47 -25.17
C LYS A 425 -20.26 -23.10 -23.79
N HIS A 426 -20.20 -22.28 -22.74
CA HIS A 426 -20.29 -22.77 -21.36
C HIS A 426 -21.68 -23.33 -21.05
N GLU A 427 -22.75 -22.68 -21.50
CA GLU A 427 -24.12 -23.20 -21.36
C GLU A 427 -24.35 -24.48 -22.16
N GLU A 428 -23.86 -24.56 -23.40
CA GLU A 428 -23.87 -25.79 -24.22
C GLU A 428 -23.10 -26.91 -23.52
N TYR A 429 -21.91 -26.62 -23.01
CA TYR A 429 -21.10 -27.54 -22.24
C TYR A 429 -21.85 -28.06 -20.99
N LEU A 430 -22.53 -27.18 -20.25
CA LEU A 430 -23.31 -27.57 -19.08
C LEU A 430 -24.53 -28.44 -19.44
N LYS A 431 -25.16 -28.22 -20.59
CA LYS A 431 -26.27 -29.05 -21.08
C LYS A 431 -25.82 -30.45 -21.50
N GLU A 432 -24.62 -30.58 -22.06
CA GLU A 432 -24.04 -31.88 -22.46
C GLU A 432 -23.39 -32.64 -21.29
N LEU A 433 -23.27 -32.01 -20.12
CA LEU A 433 -22.54 -32.56 -18.98
C LEU A 433 -23.40 -33.59 -18.21
N THR A 434 -23.12 -34.87 -18.41
CA THR A 434 -23.67 -35.95 -17.57
C THR A 434 -22.88 -36.12 -16.28
N THR A 435 -23.52 -36.62 -15.21
CA THR A 435 -22.87 -36.91 -13.92
C THR A 435 -21.68 -37.88 -14.08
N GLU A 436 -21.79 -38.85 -14.98
CA GLU A 436 -20.73 -39.80 -15.29
C GLU A 436 -19.55 -39.15 -16.04
N LYS A 437 -19.82 -38.30 -17.04
CA LYS A 437 -18.77 -37.50 -17.70
C LYS A 437 -18.08 -36.58 -16.70
N ALA A 438 -18.84 -35.93 -15.82
CA ALA A 438 -18.31 -35.05 -14.78
C ALA A 438 -17.42 -35.81 -13.78
N LEU A 439 -17.80 -37.02 -13.36
CA LEU A 439 -17.00 -37.86 -12.46
C LEU A 439 -15.74 -38.42 -13.14
N LYS A 440 -15.83 -38.87 -14.40
CA LYS A 440 -14.66 -39.34 -15.18
C LYS A 440 -13.67 -38.22 -15.49
N SER A 441 -14.16 -37.02 -15.75
CA SER A 441 -13.35 -35.84 -16.06
C SER A 441 -12.93 -35.04 -14.81
N ALA A 442 -13.50 -35.33 -13.64
CA ALA A 442 -13.10 -34.74 -12.37
C ALA A 442 -11.62 -35.06 -12.12
N PRO A 443 -10.72 -34.05 -12.07
CA PRO A 443 -9.32 -34.32 -11.81
C PRO A 443 -9.20 -34.91 -10.40
N LYS A 444 -8.40 -35.98 -10.22
CA LYS A 444 -8.07 -36.55 -8.90
C LYS A 444 -7.12 -35.61 -8.13
N LYS A 445 -7.59 -34.40 -7.81
CA LYS A 445 -6.80 -33.31 -7.20
C LYS A 445 -6.31 -33.61 -5.80
N TRP A 446 -7.02 -34.50 -5.09
CA TRP A 446 -6.58 -34.99 -3.79
C TRP A 446 -5.19 -35.62 -3.89
N ILE A 447 -4.81 -36.23 -5.02
CA ILE A 447 -3.48 -36.81 -5.24
C ILE A 447 -2.41 -35.73 -5.25
N LYS A 448 -2.58 -34.65 -6.03
CA LYS A 448 -1.59 -33.55 -6.07
C LYS A 448 -1.39 -32.90 -4.70
N ARG A 449 -2.50 -32.67 -3.97
CA ARG A 449 -2.45 -32.09 -2.61
C ARG A 449 -1.87 -33.09 -1.60
N ALA A 450 -2.21 -34.37 -1.71
CA ALA A 450 -1.66 -35.43 -0.88
C ALA A 450 -0.16 -35.55 -1.08
N ILE A 451 0.33 -35.61 -2.33
CA ILE A 451 1.77 -35.61 -2.64
C ILE A 451 2.46 -34.40 -2.01
N LEU A 452 1.92 -33.19 -2.18
CA LEU A 452 2.49 -32.00 -1.55
C LEU A 452 2.55 -32.11 -0.03
N TYR A 453 1.45 -32.50 0.62
CA TYR A 453 1.41 -32.63 2.07
C TYR A 453 2.33 -33.75 2.57
N THR A 454 2.43 -34.87 1.85
CA THR A 454 3.38 -35.95 2.14
C THR A 454 4.82 -35.46 2.05
N VAL A 455 5.17 -34.71 1.01
CA VAL A 455 6.50 -34.10 0.88
C VAL A 455 6.78 -33.12 2.02
N LEU A 456 5.82 -32.25 2.35
CA LEU A 456 5.96 -31.31 3.47
C LEU A 456 6.12 -32.02 4.82
N ILE A 457 5.36 -33.09 5.06
CA ILE A 457 5.45 -33.90 6.28
C ILE A 457 6.80 -34.65 6.33
N ALA A 458 7.25 -35.24 5.22
CA ALA A 458 8.54 -35.90 5.14
C ALA A 458 9.69 -34.93 5.42
N LEU A 459 9.66 -33.73 4.80
CA LEU A 459 10.62 -32.66 5.09
C LEU A 459 10.54 -32.18 6.55
N PHE A 460 9.35 -32.20 7.16
CA PHE A 460 9.16 -31.78 8.54
C PHE A 460 9.79 -32.79 9.49
N ILE A 461 9.51 -34.08 9.29
CA ILE A 461 10.10 -35.16 10.07
C ILE A 461 11.62 -35.13 9.94
N TYR A 462 12.15 -34.99 8.73
CA TYR A 462 13.59 -34.85 8.50
C TYR A 462 14.17 -33.64 9.24
N SER A 463 13.57 -32.46 9.07
CA SER A 463 14.03 -31.23 9.71
C SER A 463 13.98 -31.34 11.23
N PHE A 464 12.89 -31.86 11.79
CA PHE A 464 12.70 -32.03 13.22
C PHE A 464 13.70 -33.04 13.81
N SER A 465 14.02 -34.11 13.08
CA SER A 465 15.01 -35.11 13.50
C SER A 465 16.44 -34.57 13.60
N LYS A 466 16.75 -33.48 12.91
CA LYS A 466 18.06 -32.83 12.90
C LYS A 466 18.20 -31.71 13.93
N ILE A 467 17.14 -31.41 14.68
CA ILE A 467 17.21 -30.42 15.76
C ILE A 467 17.92 -31.05 16.95
N ASN A 468 18.97 -30.39 17.44
CA ASN A 468 19.67 -30.82 18.64
C ASN A 468 18.81 -30.50 19.88
N PHE A 469 18.32 -31.55 20.55
CA PHE A 469 17.62 -31.44 21.82
C PHE A 469 18.64 -31.49 22.96
N HIS A 470 18.85 -30.34 23.61
CA HIS A 470 19.66 -30.23 24.81
C HIS A 470 18.84 -29.49 25.87
N LEU A 471 18.92 -29.95 27.11
CA LEU A 471 18.31 -29.30 28.27
C LEU A 471 19.43 -28.89 29.21
N GLU A 472 19.43 -27.64 29.63
CA GLU A 472 20.44 -27.09 30.54
C GLU A 472 20.31 -27.69 31.95
N SER A 473 21.36 -27.53 32.76
CA SER A 473 21.38 -28.03 34.13
C SER A 473 20.24 -27.46 34.98
N GLU A 474 19.78 -28.21 36.00
CA GLU A 474 18.70 -27.74 36.89
C GLU A 474 19.03 -26.39 37.56
N ALA A 475 20.32 -26.17 37.87
CA ALA A 475 20.80 -24.90 38.41
C ALA A 475 20.62 -23.75 37.41
N THR A 476 21.01 -23.95 36.14
CA THR A 476 20.82 -22.96 35.07
C THR A 476 19.33 -22.66 34.85
N ILE A 477 18.47 -23.68 34.90
CA ILE A 477 17.02 -23.51 34.74
C ILE A 477 16.42 -22.73 35.93
N LYS A 478 16.84 -23.02 37.17
CA LYS A 478 16.43 -22.25 38.35
C LYS A 478 16.87 -20.79 38.26
N GLN A 479 18.12 -20.56 37.83
CA GLN A 479 18.62 -19.21 37.59
C GLN A 479 17.81 -18.50 36.50
N THR A 480 17.51 -19.18 35.39
CA THR A 480 16.70 -18.63 34.29
C THR A 480 15.29 -18.27 34.77
N ASN A 481 14.65 -19.11 35.57
CA ASN A 481 13.36 -18.81 36.18
C ASN A 481 13.43 -17.58 37.12
N SER A 482 14.53 -17.42 37.86
CA SER A 482 14.79 -16.22 38.67
C SER A 482 14.96 -14.98 37.79
N ASN A 483 15.76 -15.07 36.73
CA ASN A 483 15.99 -14.00 35.76
C ASN A 483 14.66 -13.55 35.13
N ILE A 484 13.77 -14.47 34.75
CA ILE A 484 12.43 -14.13 34.21
C ILE A 484 11.59 -13.39 35.24
N LYS A 485 11.64 -13.76 36.53
CA LYS A 485 10.97 -12.99 37.59
C LYS A 485 11.52 -11.56 37.68
N SER A 486 12.84 -11.39 37.55
CA SER A 486 13.46 -10.06 37.49
C SER A 486 13.02 -9.27 36.25
N ILE A 487 12.93 -9.90 35.08
CA ILE A 487 12.39 -9.29 33.85
C ILE A 487 10.95 -8.79 34.05
N LEU A 488 10.14 -9.50 34.83
CA LEU A 488 8.77 -9.08 35.15
C LEU A 488 8.72 -7.96 36.20
N ASN A 489 9.78 -7.75 36.98
CA ASN A 489 9.90 -6.67 37.95
C ASN A 489 10.42 -5.39 37.27
N ILE A 490 9.50 -4.72 36.57
CA ILE A 490 9.81 -3.57 35.71
C ILE A 490 10.42 -2.40 36.49
N SER A 491 11.61 -1.95 36.08
CA SER A 491 12.22 -0.73 36.60
C SER A 491 11.52 0.53 36.04
N TRP A 492 10.57 1.09 36.79
CA TRP A 492 9.84 2.29 36.39
C TRP A 492 10.74 3.52 36.19
N ASN A 493 11.84 3.62 36.95
CA ASN A 493 12.79 4.73 36.82
C ASN A 493 13.47 4.74 35.44
N SER A 494 13.99 3.59 34.98
CA SER A 494 14.59 3.45 33.64
C SER A 494 13.58 3.77 32.51
N LEU A 495 12.28 3.61 32.76
CA LEU A 495 11.26 3.90 31.76
C LEU A 495 11.22 5.39 31.41
N PHE A 496 11.30 6.27 32.41
CA PHE A 496 11.09 7.71 32.26
C PHE A 496 12.39 8.53 32.30
N SER A 497 13.41 8.09 33.03
CA SER A 497 14.66 8.83 33.23
C SER A 497 15.89 7.99 32.89
N LYS A 498 17.01 8.68 32.66
CA LYS A 498 18.34 8.04 32.66
C LYS A 498 18.66 7.60 34.09
N THR A 499 19.33 6.47 34.23
CA THR A 499 19.85 5.97 35.51
C THR A 499 21.34 5.68 35.37
N ASP A 500 22.03 5.42 36.48
CA ASP A 500 23.47 5.07 36.45
C ASP A 500 23.75 3.82 35.61
N VAL A 501 22.75 2.93 35.53
CA VAL A 501 22.79 1.65 34.81
C VAL A 501 22.24 1.78 33.38
N ALA A 502 21.24 2.66 33.16
CA ALA A 502 20.59 2.85 31.87
C ALA A 502 20.94 4.22 31.26
N PRO A 503 21.78 4.27 30.21
CA PRO A 503 22.27 5.53 29.62
C PRO A 503 21.18 6.36 28.93
N TYR A 504 20.05 5.73 28.59
CA TYR A 504 18.89 6.34 27.95
C TYR A 504 17.60 5.88 28.62
N SER A 505 16.59 6.74 28.69
CA SER A 505 15.26 6.33 29.10
C SER A 505 14.59 5.49 28.01
N VAL A 506 13.75 4.53 28.41
CA VAL A 506 13.00 3.69 27.46
C VAL A 506 12.15 4.54 26.52
N ILE A 507 11.52 5.61 27.02
CA ILE A 507 10.73 6.53 26.19
C ILE A 507 11.58 7.17 25.10
N TYR A 508 12.80 7.61 25.41
CA TYR A 508 13.72 8.16 24.41
C TYR A 508 14.03 7.13 23.32
N LEU A 509 14.34 5.88 23.71
CA LEU A 509 14.62 4.79 22.77
C LEU A 509 13.41 4.45 21.88
N LEU A 510 12.19 4.54 22.41
CA LEU A 510 10.96 4.34 21.63
C LEU A 510 10.74 5.45 20.60
N PHE A 511 11.01 6.72 20.96
CA PHE A 511 10.93 7.84 20.01
C PHE A 511 12.05 7.83 18.98
N GLU A 512 13.25 7.36 19.34
CA GLU A 512 14.33 7.10 18.40
C GLU A 512 13.91 6.05 17.37
N THR A 513 13.41 4.90 17.85
CA THR A 513 12.91 3.79 17.03
C THR A 513 11.76 4.25 16.13
N LEU A 514 10.85 5.08 16.65
CA LEU A 514 9.76 5.68 15.89
C LEU A 514 10.30 6.57 14.76
N SER A 515 11.32 7.37 15.04
CA SER A 515 11.94 8.28 14.08
C SER A 515 12.64 7.51 12.96
N ILE A 516 13.41 6.47 13.29
CA ILE A 516 14.01 5.54 12.33
C ILE A 516 12.91 4.93 11.45
N ALA A 517 11.84 4.43 12.06
CA ALA A 517 10.73 3.81 11.35
C ALA A 517 10.02 4.77 10.39
N ILE A 518 9.76 6.02 10.82
CA ILE A 518 9.13 7.05 9.98
C ILE A 518 10.03 7.39 8.79
N VAL A 519 11.30 7.74 9.04
CA VAL A 519 12.21 8.20 8.00
C VAL A 519 12.48 7.08 6.99
N GLY A 520 12.78 5.87 7.47
CA GLY A 520 12.98 4.72 6.60
C GLY A 520 11.74 4.37 5.78
N THR A 521 10.54 4.44 6.39
CA THR A 521 9.30 4.23 5.65
C THR A 521 9.12 5.26 4.55
N VAL A 522 9.32 6.55 4.83
CA VAL A 522 9.06 7.61 3.84
C VAL A 522 10.05 7.57 2.69
N LEU A 523 11.34 7.41 2.97
CA LEU A 523 12.37 7.24 1.93
C LEU A 523 12.08 6.01 1.06
N GLY A 524 11.76 4.88 1.69
CA GLY A 524 11.42 3.65 0.99
C GLY A 524 10.13 3.75 0.17
N VAL A 525 9.12 4.47 0.65
CA VAL A 525 7.86 4.72 -0.07
C VAL A 525 8.08 5.54 -1.34
N ILE A 526 8.93 6.57 -1.28
CA ILE A 526 9.25 7.40 -2.46
C ILE A 526 9.88 6.53 -3.54
N MET A 527 10.90 5.74 -3.17
CA MET A 527 11.57 4.84 -4.09
C MET A 527 10.64 3.73 -4.60
N ALA A 528 9.86 3.11 -3.71
CA ALA A 528 8.89 2.07 -4.06
C ALA A 528 7.77 2.55 -4.98
N TYR A 529 7.35 3.80 -4.87
CA TYR A 529 6.34 4.36 -5.75
C TYR A 529 6.88 4.52 -7.17
N ILE A 530 8.11 5.03 -7.31
CA ILE A 530 8.79 5.18 -8.59
C ILE A 530 9.08 3.81 -9.23
N LEU A 531 9.70 2.90 -8.49
CA LEU A 531 10.03 1.57 -9.00
C LEU A 531 8.77 0.73 -9.26
N GLY A 532 7.72 0.88 -8.45
CA GLY A 532 6.42 0.24 -8.67
C GLY A 532 5.75 0.71 -9.96
N LEU A 533 5.84 2.01 -10.25
CA LEU A 533 5.37 2.60 -11.50
C LEU A 533 6.12 2.03 -12.71
N LEU A 534 7.46 1.96 -12.60
CA LEU A 534 8.35 1.45 -13.66
C LEU A 534 8.26 -0.07 -13.84
N SER A 535 7.77 -0.79 -12.83
CA SER A 535 7.59 -2.24 -12.89
C SER A 535 6.22 -2.64 -13.47
N ALA A 536 5.28 -1.72 -13.63
CA ALA A 536 3.90 -2.04 -14.03
C ALA A 536 3.70 -2.06 -15.57
N GLU A 537 3.35 -3.22 -16.13
CA GLU A 537 3.10 -3.39 -17.58
C GLU A 537 1.90 -2.58 -18.11
N THR A 538 1.00 -2.14 -17.23
CA THR A 538 -0.14 -1.29 -17.58
C THR A 538 0.26 0.17 -17.82
N ILE A 539 1.42 0.59 -17.29
CA ILE A 539 1.88 1.98 -17.31
C ILE A 539 3.05 2.16 -18.27
N VAL A 540 4.04 1.27 -18.20
CA VAL A 540 5.25 1.31 -19.04
C VAL A 540 5.28 0.15 -20.04
N ASN A 541 6.25 0.17 -20.96
CA ASN A 541 6.48 -0.92 -21.91
C ASN A 541 6.89 -2.21 -21.16
N ILE A 542 6.45 -3.37 -21.65
CA ILE A 542 6.72 -4.68 -21.05
C ILE A 542 8.21 -4.99 -20.84
N TYR A 543 9.09 -4.52 -21.73
CA TYR A 543 10.54 -4.74 -21.57
C TYR A 543 11.10 -3.94 -20.40
N VAL A 544 10.69 -2.68 -20.27
CA VAL A 544 11.06 -1.81 -19.14
C VAL A 544 10.52 -2.39 -17.85
N ALA A 545 9.23 -2.76 -17.83
CA ALA A 545 8.60 -3.41 -16.69
C ALA A 545 9.40 -4.62 -16.22
N LYS A 546 9.72 -5.56 -17.13
CA LYS A 546 10.48 -6.77 -16.79
C LYS A 546 11.87 -6.49 -16.20
N VAL A 547 12.60 -5.52 -16.74
CA VAL A 547 13.91 -5.12 -16.18
C VAL A 547 13.76 -4.63 -14.74
N PHE A 548 12.81 -3.73 -14.49
CA PHE A 548 12.55 -3.23 -13.14
C PHE A 548 11.99 -4.29 -12.20
N VAL A 549 11.23 -5.26 -12.71
CA VAL A 549 10.81 -6.42 -11.92
C VAL A 549 12.01 -7.24 -11.45
N ILE A 550 13.00 -7.48 -12.30
CA ILE A 550 14.22 -8.21 -11.91
C ILE A 550 15.00 -7.42 -10.85
N ILE A 551 15.24 -6.13 -11.09
CA ILE A 551 15.96 -5.26 -10.15
C ILE A 551 15.26 -5.25 -8.78
N THR A 552 13.94 -5.09 -8.76
CA THR A 552 13.16 -4.99 -7.52
C THR A 552 13.04 -6.33 -6.80
N SER A 553 13.05 -7.46 -7.53
CA SER A 553 13.18 -8.80 -6.96
C SER A 553 14.51 -8.98 -6.23
N ILE A 554 15.63 -8.50 -6.80
CA ILE A 554 16.94 -8.56 -6.14
C ILE A 554 16.94 -7.72 -4.85
N ILE A 555 16.46 -6.46 -4.92
CA ILE A 555 16.38 -5.58 -3.74
C ILE A 555 15.57 -6.23 -2.62
N ARG A 556 14.50 -6.94 -2.96
CA ARG A 556 13.61 -7.61 -2.00
C ARG A 556 14.21 -8.89 -1.40
N ALA A 557 15.09 -9.56 -2.14
CA ALA A 557 15.70 -10.80 -1.68
C ALA A 557 16.67 -10.56 -0.51
N VAL A 558 17.32 -9.39 -0.48
CA VAL A 558 18.22 -8.98 0.60
C VAL A 558 17.40 -8.59 1.85
N PRO A 559 17.62 -9.24 3.00
CA PRO A 559 17.06 -8.84 4.28
C PRO A 559 17.49 -7.44 4.73
N THR A 560 16.63 -6.75 5.47
CA THR A 560 16.86 -5.38 5.94
C THR A 560 18.10 -5.23 6.82
N TYR A 561 18.41 -6.21 7.68
CA TYR A 561 19.60 -6.16 8.53
C TYR A 561 20.91 -6.27 7.75
N ILE A 562 20.89 -6.91 6.58
CA ILE A 562 22.05 -6.98 5.68
C ILE A 562 22.31 -5.60 5.10
N TYR A 563 21.27 -4.85 4.73
CA TYR A 563 21.43 -3.45 4.37
C TYR A 563 22.01 -2.62 5.51
N ALA A 564 21.60 -2.88 6.76
CA ALA A 564 22.19 -2.18 7.91
C ALA A 564 23.69 -2.44 8.00
N ILE A 565 24.13 -3.70 7.91
CA ILE A 565 25.55 -4.07 7.89
C ILE A 565 26.30 -3.36 6.76
N ILE A 566 25.78 -3.40 5.53
CA ILE A 566 26.42 -2.75 4.37
C ILE A 566 26.57 -1.24 4.62
N PHE A 567 25.54 -0.60 5.15
CA PHE A 567 25.54 0.85 5.40
C PHE A 567 26.31 1.26 6.67
N ILE A 568 26.71 0.33 7.55
CA ILE A 568 27.71 0.62 8.61
C ILE A 568 29.01 1.11 7.96
N SER A 569 29.43 0.53 6.83
CA SER A 569 30.65 0.98 6.14
C SER A 569 30.56 2.41 5.57
N LEU A 570 29.36 2.95 5.37
CA LEU A 570 29.16 4.30 4.84
C LEU A 570 29.03 5.37 5.92
N VAL A 571 28.25 5.06 6.97
CA VAL A 571 27.79 6.07 7.94
C VAL A 571 28.20 5.70 9.37
N GLY A 572 28.77 4.51 9.56
CA GLY A 572 29.02 3.95 10.88
C GLY A 572 27.75 3.41 11.55
N LEU A 573 27.91 3.14 12.84
CA LEU A 573 26.83 2.68 13.72
C LEU A 573 25.89 3.85 14.03
N GLY A 574 24.60 3.55 14.14
CA GLY A 574 23.62 4.49 14.67
C GLY A 574 22.26 4.53 13.96
N PRO A 575 21.37 5.41 14.43
CA PRO A 575 19.98 5.49 13.98
C PRO A 575 19.80 5.85 12.50
N PHE A 576 20.69 6.67 11.94
CA PHE A 576 20.62 7.10 10.54
C PHE A 576 20.87 5.94 9.57
N ASN A 577 21.87 5.09 9.87
CA ASN A 577 22.10 3.84 9.15
C ASN A 577 20.83 2.97 9.17
N GLY A 578 20.24 2.76 10.36
CA GLY A 578 18.98 2.02 10.50
C GLY A 578 17.85 2.56 9.61
N ALA A 579 17.75 3.89 9.45
CA ALA A 579 16.73 4.50 8.62
C ALA A 579 16.95 4.21 7.12
N ILE A 580 18.19 4.27 6.63
CA ILE A 580 18.52 3.96 5.22
C ILE A 580 18.36 2.46 4.94
N ALA A 581 18.82 1.60 5.86
CA ALA A 581 18.63 0.16 5.77
C ALA A 581 17.15 -0.23 5.67
N LEU A 582 16.33 0.34 6.56
CA LEU A 582 14.88 0.17 6.57
C LEU A 582 14.22 0.72 5.30
N ALA A 583 14.76 1.80 4.72
CA ALA A 583 14.29 2.34 3.44
C ALA A 583 14.50 1.35 2.28
N MET A 584 15.64 0.66 2.23
CA MET A 584 15.90 -0.37 1.22
C MET A 584 14.96 -1.58 1.37
N GLY A 585 14.78 -2.09 2.59
CA GLY A 585 13.83 -3.18 2.86
C GLY A 585 12.38 -2.81 2.52
N THR A 586 11.98 -1.58 2.86
CA THR A 586 10.68 -1.01 2.50
C THR A 586 10.49 -0.88 0.99
N THR A 587 11.54 -0.46 0.28
CA THR A 587 11.54 -0.33 -1.18
C THR A 587 11.23 -1.67 -1.85
N GLY A 588 11.90 -2.75 -1.44
CA GLY A 588 11.69 -4.08 -2.03
C GLY A 588 10.26 -4.59 -1.88
N MET A 589 9.66 -4.46 -0.70
CA MET A 589 8.29 -4.96 -0.43
C MET A 589 7.21 -4.09 -1.08
N LEU A 590 7.24 -2.77 -0.85
CA LEU A 590 6.18 -1.87 -1.34
C LEU A 590 6.19 -1.75 -2.86
N THR A 591 7.34 -1.92 -3.53
CA THR A 591 7.39 -1.91 -5.00
C THR A 591 6.47 -2.96 -5.60
N LYS A 592 6.48 -4.18 -5.05
CA LYS A 592 5.61 -5.27 -5.50
C LYS A 592 4.13 -4.93 -5.31
N TYR A 593 3.75 -4.41 -4.14
CA TYR A 593 2.36 -4.03 -3.86
C TYR A 593 1.89 -2.88 -4.74
N ASN A 594 2.73 -1.87 -4.95
CA ASN A 594 2.44 -0.77 -5.86
C ASN A 594 2.27 -1.26 -7.30
N ARG A 595 3.15 -2.16 -7.76
CA ARG A 595 3.04 -2.78 -9.09
C ARG A 595 1.71 -3.51 -9.27
N GLU A 596 1.32 -4.35 -8.32
CA GLU A 596 0.04 -5.08 -8.34
C GLU A 596 -1.16 -4.11 -8.40
N ILE A 597 -1.14 -3.04 -7.59
CA ILE A 597 -2.18 -2.00 -7.64
C ILE A 597 -2.23 -1.31 -9.00
N PHE A 598 -1.08 -1.00 -9.60
CA PHE A 598 -1.02 -0.35 -10.91
C PHE A 598 -1.48 -1.28 -12.04
N GLU A 599 -1.22 -2.58 -11.94
CA GLU A 599 -1.69 -3.60 -12.88
C GLU A 599 -3.22 -3.77 -12.85
N ASP A 600 -3.85 -3.54 -11.69
CA ASP A 600 -5.30 -3.65 -11.50
C ASP A 600 -6.11 -2.41 -11.94
N VAL A 601 -5.45 -1.37 -12.46
CA VAL A 601 -6.12 -0.10 -12.84
C VAL A 601 -7.05 -0.27 -14.04
N ASN A 602 -8.24 0.34 -13.98
CA ASN A 602 -9.17 0.36 -15.10
C ASN A 602 -8.69 1.32 -16.21
N LEU A 603 -8.06 0.74 -17.23
CA LEU A 603 -7.54 1.46 -18.41
C LEU A 603 -8.63 2.16 -19.24
N LYS A 604 -9.91 1.79 -19.09
CA LYS A 604 -11.01 2.44 -19.82
C LYS A 604 -11.13 3.91 -19.44
N ILE A 605 -10.96 4.24 -18.16
CA ILE A 605 -10.99 5.62 -17.65
C ILE A 605 -9.81 6.42 -18.24
N SER A 606 -8.62 5.83 -18.27
CA SER A 606 -7.42 6.45 -18.88
C SER A 606 -7.59 6.72 -20.38
N SER A 607 -8.21 5.77 -21.09
CA SER A 607 -8.46 5.86 -22.53
C SER A 607 -9.52 6.92 -22.86
N GLN A 608 -10.56 7.05 -22.03
CA GLN A 608 -11.54 8.13 -22.12
C GLN A 608 -10.87 9.50 -21.93
N LEU A 609 -10.00 9.65 -20.93
CA LEU A 609 -9.22 10.88 -20.73
C LEU A 609 -8.28 11.17 -21.91
N GLN A 610 -7.73 10.14 -22.56
CA GLN A 610 -6.95 10.34 -23.78
C GLN A 610 -7.80 10.90 -24.92
N ALA A 611 -9.00 10.36 -25.10
CA ALA A 611 -9.92 10.78 -26.16
C ALA A 611 -10.32 12.26 -26.02
N THR A 612 -10.31 12.77 -24.79
CA THR A 612 -10.63 14.18 -24.49
C THR A 612 -9.41 15.09 -24.61
N GLY A 613 -8.28 14.57 -25.10
CA GLY A 613 -7.08 15.33 -25.45
C GLY A 613 -6.01 15.40 -24.37
N LEU A 614 -6.19 14.77 -23.19
CA LEU A 614 -5.20 14.80 -22.11
C LEU A 614 -3.90 14.07 -22.50
N ASN A 615 -2.77 14.64 -22.10
CA ASN A 615 -1.45 14.03 -22.29
C ASN A 615 -1.19 12.88 -21.27
N SER A 616 -0.10 12.13 -21.44
CA SER A 616 0.23 10.97 -20.59
C SER A 616 0.28 11.31 -19.09
N LEU A 617 0.91 12.42 -18.72
CA LEU A 617 1.03 12.87 -17.33
C LEU A 617 -0.33 13.28 -16.74
N GLN A 618 -1.16 13.96 -17.53
CA GLN A 618 -2.52 14.31 -17.15
C GLN A 618 -3.40 13.05 -16.98
N ARG A 619 -3.29 12.07 -17.88
CA ARG A 619 -3.99 10.78 -17.74
C ARG A 619 -3.56 10.03 -16.48
N PHE A 620 -2.26 10.01 -16.17
CA PHE A 620 -1.76 9.43 -14.94
C PHE A 620 -2.37 10.13 -13.71
N ARG A 621 -2.33 11.46 -13.68
CA ARG A 621 -2.82 12.26 -12.56
C ARG A 621 -4.33 12.22 -12.34
N TYR A 622 -5.12 12.22 -13.42
CA TYR A 622 -6.59 12.30 -13.36
C TYR A 622 -7.28 10.95 -13.53
N GLY A 623 -6.61 9.96 -14.12
CA GLY A 623 -7.14 8.61 -14.32
C GLY A 623 -6.58 7.61 -13.33
N ILE A 624 -5.24 7.49 -13.23
CA ILE A 624 -4.57 6.40 -12.51
C ILE A 624 -4.49 6.69 -10.99
N ILE A 625 -3.89 7.82 -10.59
CA ILE A 625 -3.72 8.17 -9.16
C ILE A 625 -5.02 8.06 -8.34
N PRO A 626 -6.20 8.58 -8.77
CA PRO A 626 -7.42 8.46 -7.98
C PRO A 626 -7.85 7.02 -7.68
N GLN A 627 -7.58 6.09 -8.61
CA GLN A 627 -7.94 4.68 -8.46
C GLN A 627 -7.00 3.95 -7.48
N THR A 628 -5.74 4.36 -7.41
CA THR A 628 -4.71 3.63 -6.66
C THR A 628 -4.43 4.20 -5.27
N THR A 629 -4.73 5.48 -5.03
CA THR A 629 -4.30 6.20 -3.81
C THR A 629 -4.75 5.52 -2.51
N SER A 630 -6.00 5.03 -2.42
CA SER A 630 -6.53 4.44 -1.18
C SER A 630 -5.75 3.18 -0.77
N SER A 631 -5.54 2.27 -1.72
CA SER A 631 -4.81 1.03 -1.52
C SER A 631 -3.34 1.30 -1.18
N ILE A 632 -2.69 2.23 -1.90
CA ILE A 632 -1.29 2.62 -1.64
C ILE A 632 -1.14 3.15 -0.21
N ILE A 633 -1.98 4.09 0.24
CA ILE A 633 -1.91 4.62 1.61
C ILE A 633 -2.15 3.51 2.64
N SER A 634 -3.09 2.60 2.39
CA SER A 634 -3.35 1.45 3.27
C SER A 634 -2.12 0.55 3.44
N TYR A 635 -1.38 0.29 2.35
CA TYR A 635 -0.13 -0.47 2.39
C TYR A 635 1.01 0.29 3.06
N ILE A 636 1.10 1.62 2.87
CA ILE A 636 2.09 2.45 3.58
C ILE A 636 1.88 2.36 5.10
N ILE A 637 0.64 2.50 5.57
CA ILE A 637 0.33 2.40 7.01
C ILE A 637 0.62 1.01 7.55
N TYR A 638 0.30 -0.04 6.78
CA TYR A 638 0.63 -1.41 7.16
C TYR A 638 2.14 -1.64 7.24
N ARG A 639 2.90 -1.13 6.27
CA ARG A 639 4.36 -1.26 6.25
C ARG A 639 5.01 -0.46 7.35
N PHE A 640 4.46 0.70 7.73
CA PHE A 640 4.93 1.49 8.86
C PHE A 640 4.88 0.71 10.19
N ASP A 641 3.77 0.01 10.47
CA ASP A 641 3.65 -0.85 11.66
C ASP A 641 4.71 -1.97 11.68
N ILE A 642 4.92 -2.63 10.53
CA ILE A 642 5.97 -3.65 10.38
C ILE A 642 7.36 -3.04 10.58
N ASN A 643 7.63 -1.91 9.94
CA ASN A 643 8.91 -1.22 10.00
C ASN A 643 9.28 -0.83 11.43
N PHE A 644 8.31 -0.35 12.22
CA PHE A 644 8.55 -0.05 13.63
C PHE A 644 9.03 -1.28 14.42
N LYS A 645 8.40 -2.44 14.20
CA LYS A 645 8.82 -3.72 14.81
C LYS A 645 10.19 -4.16 14.29
N GLU A 646 10.46 -3.97 13.00
CA GLU A 646 11.71 -4.37 12.35
C GLU A 646 12.93 -3.59 12.88
N VAL A 647 12.79 -2.30 13.21
CA VAL A 647 13.89 -1.48 13.78
C VAL A 647 14.45 -2.08 15.08
N SER A 648 13.61 -2.68 15.92
CA SER A 648 14.07 -3.33 17.14
C SER A 648 15.04 -4.49 16.88
N SER A 649 14.87 -5.19 15.75
CA SER A 649 15.77 -6.27 15.33
C SER A 649 17.01 -5.72 14.63
N LEU A 650 16.90 -4.59 13.91
CA LEU A 650 18.06 -3.92 13.29
C LEU A 650 19.04 -3.36 14.32
N GLY A 651 18.57 -2.99 15.51
CA GLY A 651 19.45 -2.47 16.56
C GLY A 651 20.55 -3.44 17.01
N ILE A 652 20.35 -4.76 16.81
CA ILE A 652 21.37 -5.78 17.13
C ILE A 652 22.65 -5.54 16.36
N VAL A 653 22.54 -5.21 15.07
CA VAL A 653 23.69 -4.93 14.20
C VAL A 653 24.14 -3.47 14.29
N GLY A 654 23.75 -2.76 15.36
CA GLY A 654 24.13 -1.37 15.61
C GLY A 654 23.40 -0.33 14.76
N ALA A 655 22.29 -0.69 14.12
CA ALA A 655 21.44 0.25 13.36
C ALA A 655 20.40 1.00 14.24
N GLY A 656 20.60 1.02 15.56
CA GLY A 656 19.76 1.74 16.52
C GLY A 656 19.98 1.26 17.96
N ASN A 657 19.81 2.16 18.94
CA ASN A 657 20.18 1.86 20.33
C ASN A 657 19.23 0.86 21.00
N LEU A 658 17.96 0.81 20.58
CA LEU A 658 16.95 -0.04 21.22
C LEU A 658 17.29 -1.54 21.15
N GLY A 659 17.65 -2.05 19.97
CA GLY A 659 18.01 -3.47 19.81
C GLY A 659 19.38 -3.80 20.42
N TYR A 660 20.34 -2.88 20.32
CA TYR A 660 21.66 -3.00 20.93
C TYR A 660 21.56 -3.13 22.45
N LEU A 661 20.84 -2.21 23.11
CA LEU A 661 20.63 -2.26 24.56
C LEU A 661 19.84 -3.49 25.01
N LEU A 662 18.96 -4.03 24.15
CA LEU A 662 18.27 -5.28 24.46
C LEU A 662 19.26 -6.45 24.57
N SER A 663 20.30 -6.48 23.73
CA SER A 663 21.40 -7.44 23.85
C SER A 663 22.26 -7.16 25.08
N THR A 664 22.67 -5.91 25.25
CA THR A 664 23.60 -5.50 26.31
C THR A 664 22.99 -5.76 27.69
N TYR A 665 21.76 -5.31 27.95
CA TYR A 665 21.11 -5.55 29.24
C TYR A 665 20.89 -7.04 29.53
N PHE A 666 20.70 -7.87 28.51
CA PHE A 666 20.58 -9.31 28.70
C PHE A 666 21.94 -9.94 29.04
N ASN A 667 22.99 -9.60 28.29
CA ASN A 667 24.35 -10.13 28.49
C ASN A 667 24.95 -9.67 29.83
N ASP A 668 24.70 -8.42 30.22
CA ASP A 668 25.15 -7.82 31.48
C ASP A 668 24.26 -8.21 32.68
N GLN A 669 23.26 -9.08 32.47
CA GLN A 669 22.33 -9.57 33.50
C GLN A 669 21.48 -8.47 34.18
N LEU A 670 21.28 -7.34 33.50
CA LEU A 670 20.44 -6.21 33.90
C LEU A 670 18.97 -6.47 33.57
N PHE A 671 18.40 -7.49 34.20
CA PHE A 671 17.09 -8.02 33.84
C PHE A 671 15.93 -7.07 34.13
N ASN A 672 16.03 -6.19 35.14
CA ASN A 672 14.98 -5.22 35.45
C ASN A 672 14.85 -4.14 34.36
N GLU A 673 15.99 -3.65 33.87
CA GLU A 673 16.13 -2.69 32.78
C GLU A 673 15.71 -3.31 31.44
N PHE A 674 16.13 -4.55 31.18
CA PHE A 674 15.66 -5.35 30.06
C PHE A 674 14.13 -5.51 30.08
N GLY A 675 13.56 -5.80 31.25
CA GLY A 675 12.12 -5.89 31.47
C GLY A 675 11.38 -4.58 31.19
N ALA A 676 11.91 -3.45 31.66
CA ALA A 676 11.36 -2.13 31.38
C ALA A 676 11.38 -1.79 29.88
N LEU A 677 12.47 -2.13 29.18
CA LEU A 677 12.61 -1.93 27.75
C LEU A 677 11.58 -2.79 26.97
N LEU A 678 11.45 -4.08 27.30
CA LEU A 678 10.46 -4.97 26.69
C LEU A 678 9.02 -4.51 26.93
N PHE A 679 8.70 -4.07 28.15
CA PHE A 679 7.39 -3.53 28.47
C PHE A 679 7.08 -2.27 27.65
N GLY A 680 8.05 -1.35 27.54
CA GLY A 680 7.92 -0.15 26.72
C GLY A 680 7.67 -0.48 25.24
N ILE A 681 8.45 -1.42 24.66
CA ILE A 681 8.26 -1.89 23.29
C ILE A 681 6.87 -2.49 23.10
N ALA A 682 6.44 -3.38 23.99
CA ALA A 682 5.14 -4.04 23.91
C ALA A 682 3.98 -3.03 23.97
N LEU A 683 4.02 -2.09 24.92
CA LEU A 683 2.98 -1.07 25.06
C LEU A 683 2.91 -0.16 23.81
N PHE A 684 4.06 0.29 23.32
CA PHE A 684 4.12 1.25 22.22
C PHE A 684 3.77 0.62 20.86
N THR A 685 4.23 -0.61 20.61
CA THR A 685 3.83 -1.37 19.41
C THR A 685 2.33 -1.64 19.35
N LEU A 686 1.69 -2.01 20.48
CA LEU A 686 0.23 -2.17 20.56
C LEU A 686 -0.51 -0.85 20.25
N LEU A 687 0.00 0.27 20.75
CA LEU A 687 -0.55 1.60 20.49
C LEU A 687 -0.46 1.95 18.99
N ILE A 688 0.71 1.74 18.37
CA ILE A 688 0.92 1.99 16.93
C ILE A 688 -0.04 1.12 16.11
N GLU A 689 -0.15 -0.15 16.43
CA GLU A 689 -1.02 -1.08 15.71
C GLU A 689 -2.50 -0.70 15.83
N TYR A 690 -2.94 -0.27 17.01
CA TYR A 690 -4.30 0.22 17.23
C TYR A 690 -4.60 1.44 16.35
N ILE A 691 -3.70 2.42 16.32
CA ILE A 691 -3.83 3.62 15.48
C ILE A 691 -3.83 3.24 13.99
N ALA A 692 -2.89 2.39 13.57
CA ALA A 692 -2.77 1.92 12.18
C ALA A 692 -4.04 1.22 11.71
N THR A 693 -4.63 0.35 12.55
CA THR A 693 -5.87 -0.36 12.26
C THR A 693 -7.06 0.59 12.11
N ILE A 694 -7.18 1.59 12.99
CA ILE A 694 -8.24 2.61 12.88
C ILE A 694 -8.10 3.43 11.59
N LEU A 695 -6.87 3.82 11.23
CA LEU A 695 -6.64 4.59 10.01
C LEU A 695 -6.97 3.77 8.76
N ARG A 696 -6.53 2.50 8.70
CA ARG A 696 -6.77 1.59 7.57
C ARG A 696 -8.25 1.26 7.39
N THR A 697 -8.97 0.97 8.47
CA THR A 697 -10.42 0.66 8.41
C THR A 697 -11.22 1.84 7.87
N LYS A 698 -10.94 3.05 8.35
CA LYS A 698 -11.57 4.29 7.87
C LYS A 698 -11.26 4.59 6.41
N LEU A 699 -9.99 4.41 6.02
CA LEU A 699 -9.54 4.51 4.63
C LEU A 699 -10.27 3.57 3.69
N ASN A 700 -10.36 2.29 4.05
CA ASN A 700 -11.01 1.26 3.24
C ASN A 700 -12.53 1.51 3.12
N GLN A 701 -13.16 2.09 4.14
CA GLN A 701 -14.59 2.47 4.12
C GLN A 701 -14.85 3.82 3.43
N GLY A 702 -13.81 4.57 3.04
CA GLY A 702 -13.94 5.90 2.45
C GLY A 702 -14.45 6.97 3.43
N VAL A 703 -14.33 6.73 4.74
CA VAL A 703 -14.81 7.63 5.80
C VAL A 703 -13.63 8.33 6.47
N ASN A 704 -13.71 9.66 6.61
CA ASN A 704 -12.67 10.40 7.31
C ASN A 704 -12.76 10.24 8.83
N PRO A 705 -11.62 10.23 9.55
CA PRO A 705 -11.58 10.52 10.97
C PRO A 705 -12.26 11.87 11.30
N LYS A 706 -12.98 11.93 12.43
CA LYS A 706 -13.73 13.13 12.85
C LYS A 706 -12.88 14.41 12.94
N PHE A 707 -11.63 14.30 13.38
CA PHE A 707 -10.73 15.46 13.46
C PHE A 707 -10.36 16.00 12.07
N ILE A 708 -10.27 15.11 11.06
CA ILE A 708 -10.02 15.50 9.67
C ILE A 708 -11.26 16.21 9.11
N ASP A 709 -12.46 15.67 9.32
CA ASP A 709 -13.72 16.36 8.96
C ASP A 709 -13.77 17.79 9.53
N TYR A 710 -13.38 17.95 10.79
CA TYR A 710 -13.33 19.26 11.44
C TYR A 710 -12.35 20.21 10.74
N LEU A 711 -11.12 19.77 10.47
CA LEU A 711 -10.11 20.54 9.74
C LEU A 711 -10.57 20.92 8.33
N ILE A 712 -11.23 20.00 7.62
CA ILE A 712 -11.80 20.23 6.29
C ILE A 712 -12.80 21.37 6.31
N ILE A 713 -13.75 21.32 7.24
CA ILE A 713 -14.80 22.32 7.38
C ILE A 713 -14.17 23.68 7.68
N GLU A 714 -13.20 23.73 8.59
CA GLU A 714 -12.53 24.97 8.97
C GLU A 714 -11.76 25.62 7.80
N ILE A 715 -11.08 24.82 6.98
CA ILE A 715 -10.38 25.31 5.78
C ILE A 715 -11.38 25.86 4.75
N LYS A 716 -12.47 25.13 4.47
CA LYS A 716 -13.51 25.57 3.52
C LYS A 716 -14.14 26.89 3.96
N ASN A 717 -14.45 26.99 5.25
CA ASN A 717 -14.99 28.16 5.90
C ASN A 717 -14.08 29.39 5.75
N LYS A 718 -12.77 29.26 5.99
CA LYS A 718 -11.81 30.35 5.78
C LYS A 718 -11.69 30.76 4.31
N MET A 719 -11.80 29.82 3.38
CA MET A 719 -11.77 30.11 1.94
C MET A 719 -13.04 30.83 1.47
N TYR A 720 -14.21 30.45 1.99
CA TYR A 720 -15.48 31.09 1.68
C TYR A 720 -15.52 32.54 2.16
N ILE A 721 -15.07 32.83 3.38
CA ILE A 721 -14.96 34.22 3.88
C ILE A 721 -14.10 35.06 2.94
N LYS A 722 -12.93 34.54 2.54
CA LYS A 722 -12.04 35.25 1.62
C LYS A 722 -12.69 35.51 0.27
N TYR A 723 -13.50 34.58 -0.22
CA TYR A 723 -14.26 34.76 -1.46
C TYR A 723 -15.32 35.86 -1.31
N LYS A 724 -16.18 35.78 -0.28
CA LYS A 724 -17.23 36.78 -0.03
C LYS A 724 -16.68 38.18 0.25
N ALA A 725 -15.53 38.28 0.91
CA ALA A 725 -14.84 39.56 1.09
C ALA A 725 -14.39 40.20 -0.24
N ASN A 726 -13.91 39.37 -1.19
CA ASN A 726 -13.56 39.85 -2.53
C ASN A 726 -14.80 40.22 -3.34
N GLU A 727 -15.90 39.47 -3.21
CA GLU A 727 -17.18 39.76 -3.86
C GLU A 727 -17.77 41.10 -3.38
N TYR A 728 -17.73 41.35 -2.07
CA TYR A 728 -18.19 42.62 -1.47
C TYR A 728 -17.31 43.81 -1.86
N LEU A 729 -15.98 43.65 -1.90
CA LEU A 729 -15.06 44.69 -2.38
C LEU A 729 -15.35 45.15 -3.81
N ILE A 730 -15.81 44.24 -4.67
CA ILE A 730 -16.08 44.50 -6.08
C ILE A 730 -17.53 45.00 -6.29
N ASN A 731 -18.29 45.17 -5.20
CA ASN A 731 -19.68 45.63 -5.16
C ASN A 731 -20.62 44.88 -6.14
N LYS A 732 -20.31 43.61 -6.43
CA LYS A 732 -21.12 42.74 -7.30
C LYS A 732 -21.72 41.64 -6.45
N LYS A 733 -22.94 41.86 -5.94
CA LYS A 733 -23.76 40.78 -5.36
C LYS A 733 -24.23 39.88 -6.49
N ALA A 734 -23.60 38.73 -6.66
CA ALA A 734 -24.07 37.75 -7.61
C ALA A 734 -24.40 36.47 -6.86
N ILE A 735 -25.63 35.99 -7.04
CA ILE A 735 -26.14 34.78 -6.41
C ILE A 735 -25.57 33.58 -7.20
N TYR A 736 -24.29 33.28 -6.98
CA TYR A 736 -23.63 32.12 -7.57
C TYR A 736 -23.60 30.97 -6.56
N SER A 737 -23.78 29.73 -7.02
CA SER A 737 -23.47 28.54 -6.22
C SER A 737 -21.99 28.52 -5.82
N TYR A 738 -21.59 27.73 -4.82
CA TYR A 738 -20.19 27.64 -4.36
C TYR A 738 -19.20 27.31 -5.49
N ASP A 739 -19.60 26.40 -6.40
CA ASP A 739 -18.77 25.97 -7.52
C ASP A 739 -18.65 27.07 -8.60
N GLU A 740 -19.75 27.76 -8.90
CA GLU A 740 -19.77 28.92 -9.83
C GLU A 740 -18.98 30.09 -9.27
N SER A 741 -19.15 30.39 -7.98
CA SER A 741 -18.39 31.37 -7.21
C SER A 741 -16.89 31.11 -7.30
N ARG A 742 -16.48 29.86 -7.09
CA ARG A 742 -15.09 29.43 -7.16
C ARG A 742 -14.52 29.53 -8.58
N ALA A 743 -15.29 29.15 -9.60
CA ALA A 743 -14.90 29.28 -11.00
C ALA A 743 -14.74 30.75 -11.41
N PHE A 744 -15.68 31.60 -11.01
CA PHE A 744 -15.67 33.04 -11.25
C PHE A 744 -14.48 33.71 -10.57
N TYR A 745 -14.20 33.36 -9.31
CA TYR A 745 -13.00 33.79 -8.60
C TYR A 745 -11.71 33.42 -9.36
N SER A 746 -11.62 32.18 -9.87
CA SER A 746 -10.46 31.73 -10.65
C SER A 746 -10.32 32.51 -11.96
N TYR A 747 -11.43 32.83 -12.62
CA TYR A 747 -11.46 33.61 -13.85
C TYR A 747 -11.00 35.05 -13.64
N ILE A 748 -11.55 35.76 -12.64
CA ILE A 748 -11.17 37.13 -12.30
C ILE A 748 -9.68 37.20 -11.99
N ASN A 749 -9.16 36.27 -11.18
CA ASN A 749 -7.74 36.27 -10.84
C ASN A 749 -6.82 36.05 -12.06
N LYS A 750 -7.26 35.26 -13.05
CA LYS A 750 -6.51 35.08 -14.30
C LYS A 750 -6.48 36.39 -15.09
N LYS A 751 -7.63 37.03 -15.28
CA LYS A 751 -7.73 38.32 -15.98
C LYS A 751 -6.93 39.43 -15.28
N LEU A 752 -6.98 39.46 -13.96
CA LEU A 752 -6.22 40.39 -13.14
C LEU A 752 -4.72 40.23 -13.32
N PHE A 753 -4.24 38.99 -13.43
CA PHE A 753 -2.82 38.70 -13.65
C PHE A 753 -2.36 39.03 -15.07
N GLU A 754 -3.19 38.77 -16.07
CA GLU A 754 -2.92 39.21 -17.45
C GLU A 754 -2.79 40.74 -17.52
N LEU A 755 -3.73 41.46 -16.88
CA LEU A 755 -3.71 42.92 -16.81
C LEU A 755 -2.54 43.45 -15.98
N GLU A 756 -2.21 42.84 -14.84
CA GLU A 756 -1.04 43.22 -14.03
C GLU A 756 0.25 43.08 -14.84
N LYS A 757 0.44 41.94 -15.52
CA LYS A 757 1.63 41.71 -16.34
C LYS A 757 1.72 42.68 -17.51
N GLN A 758 0.59 43.02 -18.12
CA GLN A 758 0.51 44.01 -19.19
C GLN A 758 0.88 45.41 -18.69
N ILE A 759 0.22 45.88 -17.63
CA ILE A 759 0.47 47.20 -17.00
C ILE A 759 1.92 47.31 -16.52
N ARG A 760 2.48 46.22 -15.98
CA ARG A 760 3.88 46.17 -15.53
C ARG A 760 4.85 46.31 -16.68
N LYS A 761 4.57 45.64 -17.81
CA LYS A 761 5.41 45.70 -19.02
C LYS A 761 5.31 47.07 -19.71
N GLU A 762 4.14 47.69 -19.69
CA GLU A 762 3.89 49.01 -20.29
C GLU A 762 4.49 50.16 -19.48
N ASN A 763 4.50 50.08 -18.15
CA ASN A 763 4.86 51.23 -17.30
C ASN A 763 6.16 51.05 -16.49
N GLY A 764 6.80 49.88 -16.50
CA GLY A 764 8.05 49.64 -15.74
C GLY A 764 7.88 49.65 -14.21
N ILE A 765 6.66 49.57 -13.72
CA ILE A 765 6.30 49.77 -12.31
C ILE A 765 6.52 48.49 -11.46
N SER A 766 6.67 48.62 -10.15
CA SER A 766 6.73 47.49 -9.21
C SER A 766 5.50 46.57 -9.32
N HIS A 767 5.66 45.27 -9.03
CA HIS A 767 4.56 44.30 -9.05
C HIS A 767 3.38 44.74 -8.15
N LYS A 768 3.66 45.42 -7.04
CA LYS A 768 2.61 45.86 -6.09
C LYS A 768 1.70 46.92 -6.70
N GLU A 769 2.28 47.95 -7.31
CA GLU A 769 1.53 49.03 -7.94
C GLU A 769 0.87 48.59 -9.25
N ALA A 770 1.52 47.75 -10.07
CA ALA A 770 0.92 47.20 -11.28
C ALA A 770 -0.30 46.32 -10.95
N TYR A 771 -0.25 45.55 -9.87
CA TYR A 771 -1.39 44.78 -9.36
C TYR A 771 -2.53 45.67 -8.87
N LEU A 772 -2.20 46.76 -8.16
CA LEU A 772 -3.18 47.74 -7.70
C LEU A 772 -3.92 48.37 -8.88
N LYS A 773 -3.18 48.88 -9.87
CA LYS A 773 -3.75 49.47 -11.11
C LYS A 773 -4.58 48.46 -11.91
N ALA A 774 -4.11 47.21 -12.02
CA ALA A 774 -4.87 46.14 -12.65
C ALA A 774 -6.17 45.81 -11.90
N PHE A 775 -6.14 45.79 -10.57
CA PHE A 775 -7.31 45.57 -9.74
C PHE A 775 -8.29 46.72 -9.84
N SER A 776 -7.83 47.96 -9.71
CA SER A 776 -8.64 49.17 -9.84
C SER A 776 -9.36 49.21 -11.20
N ARG A 777 -8.66 48.83 -12.28
CA ARG A 777 -9.21 48.75 -13.63
C ARG A 777 -10.24 47.63 -13.82
N LEU A 778 -10.08 46.49 -13.14
CA LEU A 778 -10.98 45.33 -13.27
C LEU A 778 -12.20 45.47 -12.35
N ALA A 779 -12.04 46.10 -11.21
CA ALA A 779 -13.06 46.33 -10.20
C ALA A 779 -13.80 47.67 -10.37
N ASN A 780 -13.48 48.47 -11.41
CA ASN A 780 -14.01 49.82 -11.63
C ASN A 780 -14.00 50.68 -10.34
N THR A 781 -12.92 50.60 -9.57
CA THR A 781 -12.77 51.28 -8.28
C THR A 781 -11.36 51.84 -8.17
N THR A 782 -11.21 53.03 -7.60
CA THR A 782 -9.89 53.66 -7.41
C THR A 782 -9.40 53.35 -6.00
N PHE A 783 -8.26 52.65 -5.91
CA PHE A 783 -7.50 52.49 -4.66
C PHE A 783 -6.20 53.27 -4.80
N GLU A 784 -5.85 54.07 -3.79
CA GLU A 784 -4.69 54.96 -3.83
C GLU A 784 -3.40 54.22 -3.42
N SER A 785 -3.52 53.25 -2.52
CA SER A 785 -2.38 52.42 -2.09
C SER A 785 -2.74 50.95 -1.83
N TYR A 786 -1.73 50.07 -1.89
CA TYR A 786 -1.91 48.66 -1.54
C TYR A 786 -2.26 48.48 -0.06
N GLU A 787 -1.79 49.38 0.81
CA GLU A 787 -2.09 49.38 2.24
C GLU A 787 -3.56 49.70 2.50
N GLU A 788 -4.13 50.64 1.76
CA GLU A 788 -5.56 50.96 1.80
C GLU A 788 -6.41 49.76 1.37
N LEU A 789 -6.09 49.15 0.23
CA LEU A 789 -6.78 47.94 -0.26
C LEU A 789 -6.66 46.76 0.72
N SER A 790 -5.47 46.55 1.29
CA SER A 790 -5.21 45.50 2.28
C SER A 790 -5.99 45.74 3.57
N SER A 791 -6.02 46.98 4.08
CA SER A 791 -6.74 47.36 5.29
C SER A 791 -8.26 47.20 5.11
N ARG A 792 -8.81 47.65 3.98
CA ARG A 792 -10.23 47.48 3.64
C ARG A 792 -10.61 46.01 3.48
N TYR A 793 -9.75 45.21 2.83
CA TYR A 793 -9.92 43.76 2.74
C TYR A 793 -9.93 43.08 4.11
N ARG A 794 -9.02 43.46 5.02
CA ARG A 794 -8.96 42.94 6.39
C ARG A 794 -10.23 43.29 7.17
N LEU A 795 -10.69 44.54 7.11
CA LEU A 795 -11.91 45.00 7.77
C LEU A 795 -13.15 44.21 7.30
N ILE A 796 -13.32 44.02 6.00
CA ILE A 796 -14.44 43.25 5.44
C ILE A 796 -14.35 41.78 5.85
N THR A 797 -13.15 41.20 5.78
CA THR A 797 -12.91 39.81 6.21
C THR A 797 -13.26 39.63 7.69
N TYR A 798 -12.85 40.59 8.53
CA TYR A 798 -13.17 40.59 9.96
C TYR A 798 -14.68 40.69 10.20
N LYS A 799 -15.36 41.65 9.54
CA LYS A 799 -16.82 41.83 9.64
C LYS A 799 -17.59 40.56 9.25
N LEU A 800 -17.29 39.96 8.09
CA LEU A 800 -17.91 38.71 7.66
C LEU A 800 -17.61 37.53 8.60
N THR A 801 -16.42 37.50 9.19
CA THR A 801 -16.07 36.47 10.18
C THR A 801 -16.89 36.63 11.45
N LYS A 802 -17.06 37.88 11.91
CA LYS A 802 -17.87 38.24 13.07
C LYS A 802 -19.35 37.93 12.84
N ASP A 803 -19.94 38.40 11.74
CA ASP A 803 -21.33 38.14 11.38
C ASP A 803 -21.62 36.63 11.32
N ARG A 804 -20.68 35.82 10.81
CA ARG A 804 -20.80 34.37 10.82
C ARG A 804 -20.73 33.79 12.23
N ILE A 805 -19.80 34.26 13.07
CA ILE A 805 -19.69 33.81 14.46
C ILE A 805 -20.98 34.13 15.21
N ASP A 806 -21.53 35.33 15.03
CA ASP A 806 -22.76 35.78 15.65
C ASP A 806 -23.96 34.96 15.16
N TYR A 807 -24.04 34.66 13.86
CA TYR A 807 -25.05 33.76 13.30
C TYR A 807 -24.92 32.30 13.80
N LEU A 808 -23.69 31.78 13.91
CA LEU A 808 -23.47 30.44 14.48
C LEU A 808 -23.80 30.40 15.98
N ASN A 809 -23.57 31.50 16.69
CA ASN A 809 -23.93 31.66 18.08
C ASN A 809 -25.45 31.80 18.25
N SER A 810 -26.15 32.50 17.36
CA SER A 810 -27.61 32.59 17.38
C SER A 810 -28.26 31.23 17.13
N ILE A 811 -27.78 30.45 16.14
CA ILE A 811 -28.22 29.05 15.93
C ILE A 811 -27.94 28.20 17.18
N LYS A 812 -26.80 28.40 17.84
CA LYS A 812 -26.43 27.64 19.04
C LYS A 812 -27.32 28.00 20.24
N LEU A 813 -27.72 29.27 20.37
CA LEU A 813 -28.65 29.77 21.39
C LEU A 813 -30.06 29.24 21.13
N ASP A 814 -30.58 29.40 19.92
CA ASP A 814 -31.87 28.88 19.47
C ASP A 814 -31.95 27.36 19.69
N TYR A 815 -30.87 26.62 19.43
CA TYR A 815 -30.79 25.19 19.75
C TYR A 815 -30.80 24.87 21.25
N LYS A 816 -30.11 25.67 22.08
CA LYS A 816 -30.14 25.50 23.54
C LYS A 816 -31.55 25.71 24.07
N GLU A 817 -32.26 26.70 23.55
CA GLU A 817 -33.65 26.98 23.90
C GLU A 817 -34.57 25.86 23.42
N ASN A 818 -34.46 25.42 22.16
CA ASN A 818 -35.23 24.29 21.64
C ASN A 818 -35.01 22.99 22.42
N ILE A 819 -33.76 22.67 22.85
CA ILE A 819 -33.52 21.53 23.75
C ILE A 819 -34.15 21.76 25.12
N LYS A 820 -34.03 22.98 25.67
CA LYS A 820 -34.58 23.31 26.99
C LYS A 820 -36.09 23.12 26.96
N GLN A 821 -36.76 23.65 25.94
CA GLN A 821 -38.18 23.51 25.67
C GLN A 821 -38.58 22.05 25.48
N TYR A 822 -37.85 21.30 24.63
CA TYR A 822 -38.11 19.87 24.42
C TYR A 822 -37.92 19.05 25.71
N LYS A 823 -36.95 19.40 26.56
CA LYS A 823 -36.75 18.79 27.88
C LYS A 823 -37.88 19.12 28.85
N THR A 824 -38.38 20.36 28.87
CA THR A 824 -39.55 20.72 29.69
C THR A 824 -40.80 19.99 29.23
N THR A 825 -41.08 19.96 27.92
CA THR A 825 -42.23 19.21 27.37
C THR A 825 -42.12 17.71 27.66
N LEU A 826 -40.91 17.14 27.60
CA LEU A 826 -40.69 15.74 27.99
C LEU A 826 -40.86 15.52 29.50
N LYS A 827 -40.45 16.47 30.34
CA LYS A 827 -40.61 16.40 31.79
C LYS A 827 -42.10 16.48 32.17
N GLU A 828 -42.85 17.39 31.56
CA GLU A 828 -44.32 17.47 31.68
C GLU A 828 -45.02 16.19 31.20
N ASN A 829 -44.53 15.58 30.12
CA ASN A 829 -45.06 14.29 29.62
C ASN A 829 -44.65 13.08 30.48
N LEU A 830 -43.51 13.14 31.16
CA LEU A 830 -43.04 12.15 32.14
C LEU A 830 -43.86 12.23 33.43
N ASP A 831 -44.17 13.44 33.90
CA ASP A 831 -45.01 13.66 35.10
C ASP A 831 -46.47 13.22 34.85
N LYS A 832 -46.93 13.22 33.58
CA LYS A 832 -48.27 12.76 33.18
C LYS A 832 -48.41 11.25 32.92
N LYS A 833 -47.32 10.47 32.91
CA LYS A 833 -47.37 9.02 32.71
C LYS A 833 -46.33 8.30 33.57
N ILE A 834 -46.69 8.04 34.82
CA ILE A 834 -46.07 6.98 35.60
C ILE A 834 -46.83 5.70 35.27
N ASP A 835 -46.44 5.03 34.18
CA ASP A 835 -46.29 3.57 34.23
C ASP A 835 -45.54 2.98 33.01
N THR A 836 -44.67 2.01 33.31
CA THR A 836 -43.96 1.06 32.42
C THR A 836 -42.79 1.51 31.50
N ASN A 837 -41.63 0.90 31.73
CA ASN A 837 -40.43 0.72 30.85
C ASN A 837 -39.51 1.92 30.48
N THR A 838 -38.64 2.28 31.44
CA THR A 838 -37.55 3.30 31.34
C THR A 838 -36.39 3.00 30.37
N LYS A 839 -36.30 1.80 29.78
CA LYS A 839 -35.16 1.40 28.92
C LYS A 839 -35.33 1.85 27.46
N TYR A 840 -36.56 1.82 26.93
CA TYR A 840 -36.87 2.22 25.56
C TYR A 840 -36.69 3.73 25.37
N PHE A 841 -37.19 4.54 26.31
CA PHE A 841 -37.02 5.99 26.31
C PHE A 841 -35.56 6.46 26.38
N LYS A 842 -34.68 5.77 27.13
CA LYS A 842 -33.24 6.10 27.15
C LYS A 842 -32.56 5.84 25.80
N ILE A 843 -33.00 4.82 25.06
CA ILE A 843 -32.48 4.47 23.73
C ILE A 843 -32.98 5.49 22.71
N GLU A 844 -34.25 5.83 22.76
CA GLU A 844 -34.87 6.84 21.90
C GLU A 844 -34.28 8.23 22.14
N TYR A 845 -34.05 8.61 23.40
CA TYR A 845 -33.31 9.82 23.78
C TYR A 845 -31.90 9.86 23.14
N LYS A 846 -31.15 8.75 23.20
CA LYS A 846 -29.82 8.66 22.56
C LYS A 846 -29.91 8.74 21.03
N LYS A 847 -30.94 8.13 20.43
CA LYS A 847 -31.16 8.08 18.98
C LYS A 847 -31.56 9.46 18.44
N SER A 848 -32.50 10.13 19.10
CA SER A 848 -32.95 11.48 18.77
C SER A 848 -31.86 12.54 19.00
N LYS A 849 -31.07 12.43 20.08
CA LYS A 849 -29.90 13.29 20.31
C LYS A 849 -28.82 13.10 19.24
N LYS A 850 -28.65 11.89 18.72
CA LYS A 850 -27.72 11.57 17.64
C LYS A 850 -28.25 12.10 16.30
N ASN A 851 -29.51 11.85 15.97
CA ASN A 851 -30.17 12.37 14.77
C ASN A 851 -30.18 13.90 14.74
N ALA A 852 -30.46 14.58 15.86
CA ALA A 852 -30.38 16.03 15.96
C ALA A 852 -28.95 16.54 15.74
N LYS A 853 -27.93 15.87 16.29
CA LYS A 853 -26.51 16.18 16.00
C LYS A 853 -26.16 15.97 14.53
N ASP A 854 -26.67 14.92 13.91
CA ASP A 854 -26.40 14.59 12.51
C ASP A 854 -27.13 15.55 11.55
N ILE A 855 -28.37 15.95 11.86
CA ILE A 855 -29.12 17.03 11.19
C ILE A 855 -28.38 18.36 11.33
N LEU A 856 -27.77 18.64 12.49
CA LEU A 856 -26.98 19.85 12.71
C LEU A 856 -25.65 19.79 11.94
N LYS A 857 -25.01 18.62 11.86
CA LYS A 857 -23.86 18.39 10.97
C LYS A 857 -24.25 18.63 9.51
N TYR A 858 -25.47 18.22 9.13
CA TYR A 858 -26.04 18.43 7.80
C TYR A 858 -26.40 19.89 7.53
N LYS A 859 -27.13 20.58 8.42
CA LYS A 859 -27.49 22.01 8.31
C LYS A 859 -26.27 22.92 8.35
N ARG A 860 -25.27 22.61 9.18
CA ARG A 860 -23.97 23.30 9.22
C ARG A 860 -23.14 23.05 7.96
N SER A 861 -23.38 21.96 7.25
CA SER A 861 -22.77 21.66 5.95
C SER A 861 -23.57 22.16 4.75
N SER A 862 -24.88 22.45 4.92
CA SER A 862 -25.76 22.97 3.86
C SER A 862 -25.88 24.49 3.86
N LEU A 863 -25.52 25.15 4.98
CA LEU A 863 -25.42 26.61 5.11
C LEU A 863 -23.98 27.14 4.88
N ALA A 864 -23.04 26.26 4.56
CA ALA A 864 -21.65 26.56 4.17
C ALA A 864 -21.46 26.27 2.67
#